data_AF-D8TQ92-F1
#
_entry.id   AF-D8TQ92-F1
#
_cell.length_a   1.000
_cell.length_b   1.000
_cell.length_c   1.000
_cell.angle_alpha   90.00
_cell.angle_beta   90.00
_cell.angle_gamma   90.00
#
_symmetry.space_group_name_H-M   'P 1'
#
loop_
_entity.id
_entity.type
_entity.pdbx_description
1 polymer ?
#
loop_
_entity_poly.entity_id
_entity_poly.type
_entity_poly.pdbx_seq_one_letter_code
_entity_poly.pdbx_strand_id
1 'polypeptide(L)'
;MQPQIFNLRNARNPIGTGKKSVRTKKTVPSVHPLTDKKLGVEPPGGFENGSISGQSKAAPPSFHNSTNKAGHGERRRAQPFGERVAGYSAGDAPEKRKNPELYTGLKKPEVLAPVGGWPQLHAAVENGADAVYFGLEDFNARARAANFSLDELPDVMSYLHARGVKGFVTFNVLVFDEELPAVEERIRAMAAAGVDAVIVQDWGVVELMRRVAPCLPVHGSTQMSVTSAEGAAWVSELGVERVVVARELSVREIAKVHDGVPGTEVEAFVHGALCVSYSGQCFSSEAWGGRSANRGQCAQACRLPYGLLVDGVLRELGDIQYLLSPQDLMAVEQVPDLISAGVSCFKIEGRLKGPEYVALTTQPNLAEEPNHGMRSLSPSAASGDLTYNQLPTNCQPTACQVFARGQDGDHRGLTPGFLEGVRHQRLVRGRAPRHRGVYLGRVEAVPSPRRVVLELQAPLKRGDGVAFDCGRPEDDEPGGVVYDILDAKGAGPAAAGGGSDWGSNRPVGPGSRVTVVLGPQIQGGAMQGISPGHLMWRTKDPALESRLRASYDSLAAANMRRLPVTAAVAGAVGAATRLPLVAAANRPLTADDVARALGPQLGEPTLALAGGVDMTGLGLAAGLFMPASEIKSVRRQAVEALLAARRQHPRADGLAEAPVLPDMLATARAAAPPPQVLRLLSDLSCSATAAATTTTKRTVTAAATAAAAAADAGVEEGYDNGNDDVSWTASGGGAAAAAGSRGGAPDVCIRVLCRTREQVDAALQVQWLREVVVDFLEVQGLKEAVAAVRASGRRVVVATPRVLKPDEQRLWLFYLRLGADALLVRSAGMLHQLQLLGGPGAVVPDVPYPIPALEGDFSLNAANVLSTSLLLRGGGAAATAATAAATAASAATAAAPASGTGTGTSSDSPGSEIGHGGSAAVWRGLSRLAPTHDLHAGQLAALAAGLGPRRAQLEAILHQHLPIFHTEHCVFCRFLSSGNSYKDCGHPCESHRLHLRDNGGADHLVLADMGCRNTVFNAKAQSGAFYVRDLIKAGYRTVRIELVDEQPQYVAPLLEGYRDVILGRRGPGDLWRWLGTLPDANGAVHGVDAGSLQSFVLILT
;
A
#
# COMPACT_ATOMS: atom_id res chain seq x y z
N MET A 1 -32.30 5.18 2.17
CA MET A 1 -32.01 5.86 0.88
C MET A 1 -31.35 4.86 -0.05
N GLN A 2 -31.75 4.79 -1.34
CA GLN A 2 -31.10 3.91 -2.32
C GLN A 2 -29.73 4.47 -2.74
N PRO A 3 -28.68 3.64 -2.85
CA PRO A 3 -27.38 4.10 -3.35
C PRO A 3 -27.39 4.21 -4.88
N GLN A 4 -27.07 5.38 -5.42
CA GLN A 4 -26.83 5.52 -6.87
C GLN A 4 -25.50 4.88 -7.26
N ILE A 5 -25.59 3.80 -8.04
CA ILE A 5 -24.43 3.06 -8.55
C ILE A 5 -23.85 3.79 -9.77
N PHE A 6 -22.65 4.34 -9.63
CA PHE A 6 -21.84 4.79 -10.77
C PHE A 6 -21.39 3.58 -11.61
N ASN A 7 -22.11 3.34 -12.71
CA ASN A 7 -21.98 2.13 -13.52
C ASN A 7 -21.01 2.35 -14.71
N LEU A 8 -19.71 2.22 -14.48
CA LEU A 8 -18.68 2.26 -15.53
C LEU A 8 -18.71 0.98 -16.40
N ARG A 9 -19.65 0.91 -17.35
CA ARG A 9 -19.75 -0.21 -18.31
C ARG A 9 -18.99 0.06 -19.61
N ASN A 10 -17.85 -0.59 -19.77
CA ASN A 10 -17.23 -0.80 -21.08
C ASN A 10 -18.05 -1.83 -21.87
N ALA A 11 -18.74 -1.40 -22.94
CA ALA A 11 -19.49 -2.29 -23.82
C ALA A 11 -18.58 -2.89 -24.92
N ARG A 12 -18.33 -4.21 -24.83
CA ARG A 12 -17.87 -5.01 -25.98
C ARG A 12 -19.09 -5.60 -26.69
N ASN A 13 -19.24 -5.34 -27.98
CA ASN A 13 -20.23 -6.02 -28.84
C ASN A 13 -19.65 -7.33 -29.39
N PRO A 14 -20.40 -8.44 -29.36
CA PRO A 14 -20.31 -9.51 -30.34
C PRO A 14 -21.40 -9.37 -31.43
N ILE A 15 -21.14 -9.95 -32.60
CA ILE A 15 -21.98 -9.88 -33.80
C ILE A 15 -22.99 -11.06 -33.81
N GLY A 16 -24.25 -10.85 -34.22
CA GLY A 16 -25.24 -11.95 -34.28
C GLY A 16 -26.65 -11.61 -34.80
N THR A 17 -26.80 -11.57 -36.12
CA THR A 17 -28.01 -11.81 -36.96
C THR A 17 -29.41 -12.07 -36.34
N GLY A 18 -30.46 -11.39 -36.85
CA GLY A 18 -31.86 -11.89 -36.76
C GLY A 18 -32.96 -10.90 -37.20
N LYS A 19 -33.81 -11.26 -38.18
CA LYS A 19 -34.96 -10.45 -38.65
C LYS A 19 -36.29 -10.91 -38.03
N LYS A 20 -37.16 -9.99 -37.59
CA LYS A 20 -38.55 -9.73 -38.09
C LYS A 20 -39.41 -8.90 -37.12
N SER A 21 -40.47 -8.31 -37.67
CA SER A 21 -41.44 -7.39 -37.06
C SER A 21 -42.52 -8.06 -36.18
N VAL A 22 -43.18 -7.28 -35.30
CA VAL A 22 -44.65 -7.04 -35.32
C VAL A 22 -45.03 -5.87 -34.38
N ARG A 23 -46.12 -5.15 -34.70
CA ARG A 23 -46.72 -4.05 -33.91
C ARG A 23 -47.80 -4.56 -32.94
N THR A 24 -47.94 -3.92 -31.78
CA THR A 24 -49.25 -3.64 -31.12
C THR A 24 -49.19 -2.32 -30.33
N LYS A 25 -50.36 -1.72 -30.01
CA LYS A 25 -50.54 -0.32 -29.59
C LYS A 25 -51.06 -0.17 -28.14
N LYS A 26 -51.02 1.09 -27.66
CA LYS A 26 -51.80 1.75 -26.56
C LYS A 26 -51.12 1.71 -25.18
N THR A 27 -51.18 2.75 -24.32
CA THR A 27 -51.63 4.16 -24.44
C THR A 27 -51.04 4.98 -23.27
N VAL A 28 -50.73 6.26 -23.47
CA VAL A 28 -50.50 7.26 -22.40
C VAL A 28 -51.15 8.59 -22.83
N PRO A 29 -51.93 9.29 -21.98
CA PRO A 29 -52.50 10.59 -22.32
C PRO A 29 -51.58 11.77 -21.98
N SER A 30 -51.65 12.79 -22.81
CA SER A 30 -50.95 14.08 -22.72
C SER A 30 -51.78 15.16 -22.02
N VAL A 31 -51.15 16.12 -21.34
CA VAL A 31 -51.69 17.48 -21.16
C VAL A 31 -50.55 18.52 -21.29
N HIS A 32 -50.83 19.68 -21.88
CA HIS A 32 -49.91 20.80 -22.13
C HIS A 32 -50.47 22.11 -21.46
N PRO A 33 -49.83 23.30 -21.55
CA PRO A 33 -49.71 24.25 -20.44
C PRO A 33 -50.69 25.44 -20.49
N LEU A 34 -50.68 26.34 -19.47
CA LEU A 34 -51.17 27.74 -19.56
C LEU A 34 -50.56 28.70 -18.50
N THR A 35 -49.79 29.69 -18.99
CA THR A 35 -49.59 31.12 -18.62
C THR A 35 -49.89 31.76 -17.23
N ASP A 36 -48.90 32.55 -16.75
CA ASP A 36 -48.92 33.92 -16.16
C ASP A 36 -50.01 34.44 -15.16
N LYS A 37 -49.54 34.96 -14.00
CA LYS A 37 -49.58 36.43 -13.69
C LYS A 37 -48.89 36.88 -12.36
N LYS A 38 -47.98 37.87 -12.50
CA LYS A 38 -47.67 39.07 -11.69
C LYS A 38 -47.70 39.08 -10.13
N LEU A 39 -46.58 39.57 -9.55
CA LEU A 39 -46.40 40.75 -8.65
C LEU A 39 -44.89 40.81 -8.25
N GLY A 40 -44.15 41.92 -8.14
CA GLY A 40 -44.40 43.33 -8.48
C GLY A 40 -43.80 44.33 -7.46
N VAL A 41 -42.51 44.69 -7.52
CA VAL A 41 -41.87 45.77 -6.72
C VAL A 41 -40.72 46.46 -7.51
N GLU A 42 -40.55 47.78 -7.37
CA GLU A 42 -39.52 48.62 -8.02
C GLU A 42 -38.42 49.15 -7.03
N PRO A 43 -37.25 49.63 -7.53
CA PRO A 43 -36.13 50.25 -6.77
C PRO A 43 -36.29 51.81 -6.69
N PRO A 44 -35.29 52.73 -6.54
CA PRO A 44 -33.80 52.64 -6.40
C PRO A 44 -33.06 53.68 -5.47
N GLY A 45 -31.71 53.68 -5.50
CA GLY A 45 -30.80 54.81 -5.17
C GLY A 45 -29.97 54.68 -3.87
N GLY A 46 -28.73 55.19 -3.72
CA GLY A 46 -27.76 55.79 -4.66
C GLY A 46 -26.72 56.71 -3.94
N PHE A 47 -25.41 56.63 -4.30
CA PHE A 47 -24.27 57.51 -3.86
C PHE A 47 -23.95 57.52 -2.33
N GLU A 48 -22.79 57.95 -1.78
CA GLU A 48 -21.53 58.56 -2.29
C GLU A 48 -20.31 58.24 -1.36
N ASN A 49 -19.11 58.75 -1.70
CA ASN A 49 -17.85 58.59 -0.93
C ASN A 49 -17.78 59.43 0.36
N GLY A 50 -16.98 58.98 1.36
CA GLY A 50 -16.62 59.81 2.51
C GLY A 50 -15.47 59.28 3.38
N SER A 51 -14.34 59.99 3.40
CA SER A 51 -13.14 59.68 4.21
C SER A 51 -13.15 60.43 5.55
N ILE A 52 -12.89 59.75 6.68
CA ILE A 52 -12.57 60.41 7.97
C ILE A 52 -11.40 59.69 8.67
N SER A 53 -10.60 60.49 9.38
CA SER A 53 -9.31 60.15 10.00
C SER A 53 -9.33 60.14 11.54
N GLY A 54 -8.34 59.48 12.15
CA GLY A 54 -7.93 59.66 13.55
C GLY A 54 -7.85 58.35 14.35
N GLN A 55 -7.00 58.17 15.38
CA GLN A 55 -5.81 58.86 15.89
C GLN A 55 -5.35 58.08 17.15
N SER A 56 -4.14 58.37 17.68
CA SER A 56 -3.50 57.79 18.89
C SER A 56 -3.02 56.32 18.78
N LYS A 57 -1.78 55.91 19.08
CA LYS A 57 -0.73 56.25 20.09
C LYS A 57 -0.91 55.60 21.46
N ALA A 58 -0.20 54.48 21.70
CA ALA A 58 0.41 54.15 23.00
C ALA A 58 1.56 53.10 22.86
N ALA A 59 2.69 53.36 23.51
CA ALA A 59 3.88 52.50 23.77
C ALA A 59 4.76 53.22 24.83
N PRO A 60 5.87 52.68 25.39
CA PRO A 60 6.41 51.30 25.45
C PRO A 60 6.19 50.74 26.90
N PRO A 61 7.13 50.14 27.70
CA PRO A 61 8.50 49.59 27.54
C PRO A 61 8.48 48.15 26.97
N SER A 62 9.55 47.37 26.68
CA SER A 62 11.04 47.44 26.78
C SER A 62 11.75 46.82 28.01
N PHE A 63 13.03 46.43 27.80
CA PHE A 63 14.01 45.71 28.69
C PHE A 63 13.92 44.16 28.71
N HIS A 64 15.00 43.36 28.60
CA HIS A 64 16.41 43.64 28.19
C HIS A 64 17.18 42.33 27.87
N ASN A 65 18.09 42.37 26.88
CA ASN A 65 19.40 41.67 26.84
C ASN A 65 20.11 42.07 25.53
N SER A 66 21.14 42.93 25.56
CA SER A 66 22.55 42.59 25.83
C SER A 66 23.17 41.72 24.71
N THR A 67 23.72 42.32 23.64
CA THR A 67 25.17 42.64 23.46
C THR A 67 26.09 41.43 23.22
N ASN A 68 27.02 41.40 22.24
CA ASN A 68 27.31 42.30 21.12
C ASN A 68 28.32 41.64 20.13
N LYS A 69 28.71 42.36 19.06
CA LYS A 69 29.73 42.07 18.02
C LYS A 69 29.23 41.16 16.87
N ALA A 70 28.87 41.64 15.67
CA ALA A 70 29.42 42.66 14.76
C ALA A 70 30.64 42.17 13.94
N GLY A 71 30.70 42.40 12.61
CA GLY A 71 29.70 43.11 11.79
C GLY A 71 30.05 43.26 10.30
N HIS A 72 29.44 44.27 9.67
CA HIS A 72 29.55 44.70 8.25
C HIS A 72 28.97 43.73 7.20
N GLY A 73 28.02 44.10 6.33
CA GLY A 73 27.10 45.24 6.35
C GLY A 73 26.97 45.96 5.00
N GLU A 74 25.77 45.93 4.40
CA GLU A 74 25.31 46.98 3.50
C GLU A 74 23.77 47.05 3.46
N ARG A 75 23.22 48.26 3.36
CA ARG A 75 21.77 48.50 3.25
C ARG A 75 21.42 48.80 1.78
N ARG A 76 20.47 48.06 1.20
CA ARG A 76 19.66 48.57 0.06
C ARG A 76 18.17 48.42 0.33
N ARG A 77 17.41 49.36 -0.24
CA ARG A 77 16.00 49.65 0.09
C ARG A 77 15.06 48.54 -0.34
N ALA A 78 14.00 48.34 0.44
CA ALA A 78 12.82 47.62 0.00
C ALA A 78 12.06 48.40 -1.10
N GLN A 79 11.59 47.69 -2.12
CA GLN A 79 10.58 48.13 -3.10
C GLN A 79 9.74 46.89 -3.52
N PRO A 80 8.52 47.09 -4.06
CA PRO A 80 7.44 46.11 -3.93
C PRO A 80 7.53 44.92 -4.90
N PHE A 81 6.86 43.83 -4.51
CA PHE A 81 6.81 42.57 -5.25
C PHE A 81 6.00 42.68 -6.55
N GLY A 82 6.63 42.30 -7.67
CA GLY A 82 5.99 42.18 -8.98
C GLY A 82 6.80 41.25 -9.89
N GLU A 83 6.17 40.14 -10.28
CA GLU A 83 6.51 39.21 -11.37
C GLU A 83 7.96 39.08 -11.88
N ARG A 84 8.57 37.92 -11.62
CA ARG A 84 8.98 36.95 -12.66
C ARG A 84 9.53 35.66 -12.04
N VAL A 85 8.88 34.54 -12.31
CA VAL A 85 9.47 33.21 -12.09
C VAL A 85 10.37 32.90 -13.29
N ALA A 86 11.67 33.08 -13.14
CA ALA A 86 12.65 32.77 -14.19
C ALA A 86 13.93 32.19 -13.57
N GLY A 87 14.25 30.94 -13.93
CA GLY A 87 15.57 30.33 -13.76
C GLY A 87 16.02 30.06 -12.33
N TYR A 88 15.73 28.86 -11.81
CA TYR A 88 16.60 28.28 -10.78
C TYR A 88 17.89 27.79 -11.44
N SER A 89 18.99 28.47 -11.13
CA SER A 89 20.34 27.99 -11.43
C SER A 89 20.64 26.71 -10.64
N ALA A 90 21.38 25.79 -11.26
CA ALA A 90 21.78 24.54 -10.63
C ALA A 90 22.84 24.79 -9.54
N GLY A 91 22.38 24.94 -8.30
CA GLY A 91 23.13 24.87 -7.05
C GLY A 91 22.32 24.09 -6.03
N ASP A 92 22.99 23.39 -5.12
CA ASP A 92 22.38 22.60 -4.03
C ASP A 92 21.51 21.40 -4.47
N ALA A 93 21.81 20.83 -5.64
CA ALA A 93 21.64 19.38 -5.79
C ALA A 93 22.73 18.67 -4.97
N PRO A 94 22.45 17.55 -4.28
CA PRO A 94 23.52 16.72 -3.71
C PRO A 94 24.49 16.34 -4.85
N GLU A 95 25.79 16.36 -4.57
CA GLU A 95 26.82 16.04 -5.58
C GLU A 95 26.47 14.73 -6.29
N LYS A 96 26.08 14.83 -7.57
CA LYS A 96 25.82 13.67 -8.40
C LYS A 96 27.14 12.92 -8.53
N ARG A 97 27.31 11.82 -7.78
CA ARG A 97 28.44 10.88 -7.86
C ARG A 97 28.41 10.14 -9.21
N LYS A 98 28.70 10.87 -10.28
CA LYS A 98 28.87 10.38 -11.65
C LYS A 98 30.25 9.73 -11.80
N ASN A 99 30.54 8.70 -11.00
CA ASN A 99 31.69 7.86 -11.27
C ASN A 99 31.22 6.53 -11.88
N PRO A 100 31.39 6.28 -13.19
CA PRO A 100 30.99 5.02 -13.83
C PRO A 100 31.68 3.79 -13.20
N GLU A 101 32.86 3.98 -12.60
CA GLU A 101 33.64 2.94 -11.91
C GLU A 101 32.98 2.43 -10.60
N LEU A 102 32.00 3.16 -10.04
CA LEU A 102 31.26 2.67 -8.87
C LEU A 102 30.29 1.52 -9.18
N TYR A 103 30.01 1.25 -10.46
CA TYR A 103 28.96 0.31 -10.88
C TYR A 103 29.49 -1.00 -11.49
N THR A 104 30.81 -1.17 -11.60
CA THR A 104 31.44 -2.44 -12.01
C THR A 104 31.33 -3.48 -10.89
N GLY A 105 30.86 -4.69 -11.19
CA GLY A 105 30.62 -5.76 -10.22
C GLY A 105 29.22 -5.76 -9.58
N LEU A 106 28.35 -4.80 -9.90
CA LEU A 106 26.98 -4.76 -9.38
C LEU A 106 26.04 -5.64 -10.21
N LYS A 107 25.42 -6.63 -9.55
CA LYS A 107 24.44 -7.54 -10.16
C LYS A 107 23.17 -6.76 -10.56
N LYS A 108 22.75 -6.89 -11.82
CA LYS A 108 21.46 -6.34 -12.30
C LYS A 108 20.29 -6.84 -11.41
N PRO A 109 19.43 -5.96 -10.86
CA PRO A 109 18.22 -6.36 -10.17
C PRO A 109 17.20 -7.08 -11.08
N GLU A 110 16.38 -7.91 -10.46
CA GLU A 110 15.25 -8.61 -11.10
C GLU A 110 14.12 -7.61 -11.43
N VAL A 111 13.65 -7.58 -12.68
CA VAL A 111 12.46 -6.80 -13.07
C VAL A 111 11.21 -7.65 -12.88
N LEU A 112 10.38 -7.26 -11.92
CA LEU A 112 9.15 -7.95 -11.53
C LEU A 112 7.90 -7.20 -12.06
N ALA A 113 7.30 -7.76 -13.10
CA ALA A 113 6.19 -7.16 -13.84
C ALA A 113 4.79 -7.59 -13.32
N PRO A 114 3.78 -6.70 -13.37
CA PRO A 114 2.44 -6.98 -12.88
C PRO A 114 1.58 -7.70 -13.92
N VAL A 115 0.97 -8.83 -13.54
CA VAL A 115 0.08 -9.58 -14.40
C VAL A 115 -1.33 -9.63 -13.80
N GLY A 116 -2.31 -9.20 -14.60
CA GLY A 116 -3.74 -9.26 -14.27
C GLY A 116 -4.51 -10.39 -14.95
N GLY A 117 -3.86 -11.12 -15.87
CA GLY A 117 -4.41 -12.18 -16.72
C GLY A 117 -3.53 -12.40 -17.96
N TRP A 118 -3.92 -13.33 -18.85
CA TRP A 118 -3.14 -13.74 -20.03
C TRP A 118 -2.58 -12.60 -20.92
N PRO A 119 -3.33 -11.54 -21.29
CA PRO A 119 -2.77 -10.47 -22.12
C PRO A 119 -1.61 -9.72 -21.46
N GLN A 120 -1.70 -9.46 -20.15
CA GLN A 120 -0.62 -8.88 -19.38
C GLN A 120 0.56 -9.83 -19.19
N LEU A 121 0.32 -11.15 -19.11
CA LEU A 121 1.36 -12.17 -19.03
C LEU A 121 2.23 -12.15 -20.27
N HIS A 122 1.61 -12.20 -21.47
CA HIS A 122 2.33 -12.07 -22.74
C HIS A 122 3.06 -10.73 -22.84
N ALA A 123 2.39 -9.61 -22.48
CA ALA A 123 2.99 -8.29 -22.51
C ALA A 123 4.24 -8.18 -21.61
N ALA A 124 4.23 -8.74 -20.39
CA ALA A 124 5.39 -8.75 -19.51
C ALA A 124 6.55 -9.60 -20.07
N VAL A 125 6.25 -10.83 -20.49
CA VAL A 125 7.26 -11.81 -20.88
C VAL A 125 7.95 -11.41 -22.19
N GLU A 126 7.18 -11.02 -23.21
CA GLU A 126 7.74 -10.63 -24.52
C GLU A 126 8.42 -9.24 -24.51
N ASN A 127 8.29 -8.47 -23.41
CA ASN A 127 8.98 -7.19 -23.20
C ASN A 127 10.13 -7.26 -22.17
N GLY A 128 10.53 -8.45 -21.73
CA GLY A 128 11.79 -8.66 -21.00
C GLY A 128 11.71 -8.75 -19.48
N ALA A 129 10.56 -9.10 -18.90
CA ALA A 129 10.45 -9.42 -17.47
C ALA A 129 11.47 -10.49 -17.04
N ASP A 130 12.02 -10.34 -15.83
CA ASP A 130 12.76 -11.42 -15.15
C ASP A 130 11.79 -12.33 -14.37
N ALA A 131 10.74 -11.73 -13.79
CA ALA A 131 9.69 -12.41 -13.06
C ALA A 131 8.34 -11.69 -13.27
N VAL A 132 7.23 -12.40 -13.02
CA VAL A 132 5.88 -11.81 -12.97
C VAL A 132 5.21 -12.06 -11.63
N TYR A 133 4.34 -11.13 -11.19
CA TYR A 133 3.45 -11.37 -10.06
C TYR A 133 1.97 -11.26 -10.45
N PHE A 134 1.19 -12.25 -10.05
CA PHE A 134 -0.24 -12.38 -10.34
C PHE A 134 -1.02 -12.83 -9.10
N GLY A 135 -2.35 -12.69 -9.13
CA GLY A 135 -3.24 -13.25 -8.11
C GLY A 135 -3.99 -14.47 -8.66
N LEU A 136 -4.40 -15.36 -7.75
CA LEU A 136 -5.48 -16.30 -8.01
C LEU A 136 -6.84 -15.57 -7.88
N GLU A 137 -7.96 -16.26 -8.07
CA GLU A 137 -9.30 -15.66 -7.87
C GLU A 137 -9.54 -15.18 -6.43
N ASP A 138 -8.95 -15.87 -5.44
CA ASP A 138 -9.06 -15.58 -4.01
C ASP A 138 -7.75 -15.03 -3.38
N PHE A 139 -7.81 -14.71 -2.08
CA PHE A 139 -6.69 -14.34 -1.20
C PHE A 139 -5.69 -13.26 -1.66
N ASN A 140 -6.11 -12.33 -2.53
CA ASN A 140 -5.21 -11.32 -3.10
C ASN A 140 -5.78 -9.89 -3.05
N ALA A 141 -4.90 -8.89 -2.92
CA ALA A 141 -5.32 -7.50 -2.77
C ALA A 141 -5.82 -6.81 -4.07
N ARG A 142 -6.23 -7.54 -5.11
CA ARG A 142 -6.86 -6.97 -6.32
C ARG A 142 -7.98 -7.89 -6.84
N ALA A 143 -8.99 -8.12 -6.01
CA ALA A 143 -10.22 -8.89 -6.34
C ALA A 143 -11.03 -8.39 -7.57
N ARG A 144 -10.62 -7.28 -8.21
CA ARG A 144 -11.21 -6.75 -9.45
C ARG A 144 -10.33 -6.95 -10.71
N ALA A 145 -9.16 -7.59 -10.57
CA ALA A 145 -8.41 -8.07 -11.73
C ALA A 145 -9.12 -9.31 -12.32
N ALA A 146 -8.77 -9.73 -13.54
CA ALA A 146 -9.27 -11.02 -14.04
C ALA A 146 -8.71 -12.17 -13.21
N ASN A 147 -7.43 -12.07 -12.81
CA ASN A 147 -6.68 -13.10 -12.09
C ASN A 147 -6.65 -14.44 -12.88
N PHE A 148 -6.11 -15.50 -12.28
CA PHE A 148 -6.15 -16.85 -12.83
C PHE A 148 -6.89 -17.78 -11.88
N SER A 149 -7.61 -18.75 -12.42
CA SER A 149 -8.19 -19.85 -11.63
C SER A 149 -7.09 -20.78 -11.09
N LEU A 150 -7.43 -21.61 -10.11
CA LEU A 150 -6.49 -22.60 -9.57
C LEU A 150 -6.12 -23.66 -10.62
N ASP A 151 -7.06 -24.01 -11.51
CA ASP A 151 -6.88 -24.99 -12.59
C ASP A 151 -5.95 -24.47 -13.70
N GLU A 152 -5.91 -23.16 -13.96
CA GLU A 152 -4.97 -22.53 -14.90
C GLU A 152 -3.53 -22.43 -14.37
N LEU A 153 -3.32 -22.55 -13.06
CA LEU A 153 -2.02 -22.31 -12.43
C LEU A 153 -0.88 -23.17 -13.03
N PRO A 154 -1.05 -24.49 -13.28
CA PRO A 154 -0.01 -25.31 -13.92
C PRO A 154 0.35 -24.83 -15.35
N ASP A 155 -0.64 -24.36 -16.13
CA ASP A 155 -0.41 -23.86 -17.48
C ASP A 155 0.32 -22.50 -17.48
N VAL A 156 -0.03 -21.62 -16.54
CA VAL A 156 0.66 -20.33 -16.33
C VAL A 156 2.11 -20.55 -15.93
N MET A 157 2.39 -21.44 -14.97
CA MET A 157 3.76 -21.75 -14.54
C MET A 157 4.55 -22.43 -15.66
N SER A 158 3.96 -23.40 -16.37
CA SER A 158 4.57 -24.05 -17.54
C SER A 158 4.95 -23.06 -18.64
N TYR A 159 4.07 -22.10 -18.97
CA TYR A 159 4.34 -21.04 -19.95
C TYR A 159 5.53 -20.14 -19.55
N LEU A 160 5.62 -19.78 -18.27
CA LEU A 160 6.66 -18.94 -17.68
C LEU A 160 8.01 -19.64 -17.63
N HIS A 161 8.05 -20.84 -17.06
CA HIS A 161 9.26 -21.64 -16.89
C HIS A 161 9.87 -22.06 -18.23
N ALA A 162 9.05 -22.40 -19.23
CA ALA A 162 9.52 -22.66 -20.59
C ALA A 162 10.35 -21.49 -21.15
N ARG A 163 9.99 -20.24 -20.80
CA ARG A 163 10.68 -19.01 -21.21
C ARG A 163 11.74 -18.51 -20.23
N GLY A 164 11.94 -19.21 -19.10
CA GLY A 164 12.91 -18.82 -18.08
C GLY A 164 12.51 -17.58 -17.27
N VAL A 165 11.21 -17.29 -17.17
CA VAL A 165 10.64 -16.23 -16.33
C VAL A 165 10.07 -16.87 -15.07
N LYS A 166 10.26 -16.25 -13.90
CA LYS A 166 9.68 -16.76 -12.64
C LYS A 166 8.22 -16.34 -12.45
N GLY A 167 7.43 -17.17 -11.79
CA GLY A 167 6.03 -16.87 -11.42
C GLY A 167 5.82 -16.72 -9.92
N PHE A 168 5.40 -15.54 -9.46
CA PHE A 168 5.10 -15.27 -8.05
C PHE A 168 3.59 -15.07 -7.84
N VAL A 169 2.98 -15.84 -6.94
CA VAL A 169 1.57 -15.69 -6.59
C VAL A 169 1.42 -14.71 -5.43
N THR A 170 0.50 -13.74 -5.53
CA THR A 170 0.17 -12.86 -4.41
C THR A 170 -0.90 -13.47 -3.53
N PHE A 171 -0.55 -13.68 -2.27
CA PHE A 171 -1.41 -14.16 -1.19
C PHE A 171 -1.47 -13.08 -0.08
N ASN A 172 -1.70 -11.84 -0.52
CA ASN A 172 -1.37 -10.62 0.21
C ASN A 172 -2.60 -9.94 0.83
N VAL A 173 -3.38 -10.72 1.58
CA VAL A 173 -4.50 -10.24 2.39
C VAL A 173 -4.39 -10.79 3.81
N LEU A 174 -5.14 -10.21 4.75
CA LEU A 174 -5.39 -10.85 6.04
C LEU A 174 -6.40 -11.99 5.87
N VAL A 175 -6.13 -13.12 6.51
CA VAL A 175 -6.92 -14.35 6.40
C VAL A 175 -7.72 -14.56 7.68
N PHE A 176 -8.99 -14.90 7.55
CA PHE A 176 -9.89 -15.17 8.68
C PHE A 176 -9.89 -16.66 9.06
N ASP A 177 -10.31 -17.00 10.27
CA ASP A 177 -10.22 -18.37 10.81
C ASP A 177 -10.96 -19.40 9.96
N GLU A 178 -12.14 -19.04 9.44
CA GLU A 178 -12.97 -19.90 8.59
C GLU A 178 -12.32 -20.17 7.21
N GLU A 179 -11.36 -19.34 6.80
CA GLU A 179 -10.68 -19.42 5.51
C GLU A 179 -9.39 -20.25 5.56
N LEU A 180 -8.81 -20.48 6.74
CA LEU A 180 -7.55 -21.22 6.91
C LEU A 180 -7.52 -22.60 6.22
N PRO A 181 -8.60 -23.42 6.20
CA PRO A 181 -8.58 -24.70 5.49
C PRO A 181 -8.42 -24.53 3.97
N ALA A 182 -9.07 -23.51 3.40
CA ALA A 182 -8.92 -23.16 1.99
C ALA A 182 -7.48 -22.69 1.73
N VAL A 183 -6.89 -21.89 2.63
CA VAL A 183 -5.49 -21.46 2.50
C VAL A 183 -4.50 -22.63 2.44
N GLU A 184 -4.65 -23.65 3.29
CA GLU A 184 -3.80 -24.85 3.24
C GLU A 184 -3.89 -25.56 1.87
N GLU A 185 -5.09 -25.66 1.30
CA GLU A 185 -5.32 -26.21 -0.05
C GLU A 185 -4.56 -25.40 -1.12
N ARG A 186 -4.65 -24.06 -1.11
CA ARG A 186 -3.94 -23.21 -2.09
C ARG A 186 -2.43 -23.34 -1.94
N ILE A 187 -1.89 -23.42 -0.71
CA ILE A 187 -0.44 -23.60 -0.49
C ILE A 187 0.04 -24.90 -1.14
N ARG A 188 -0.71 -26.00 -0.98
CA ARG A 188 -0.39 -27.30 -1.59
C ARG A 188 -0.42 -27.23 -3.12
N ALA A 189 -1.45 -26.62 -3.68
CA ALA A 189 -1.57 -26.43 -5.12
C ALA A 189 -0.47 -25.54 -5.72
N MET A 190 -0.11 -24.43 -5.05
CA MET A 190 1.01 -23.57 -5.46
C MET A 190 2.35 -24.30 -5.43
N ALA A 191 2.62 -25.10 -4.39
CA ALA A 191 3.81 -25.93 -4.30
C ALA A 191 3.86 -26.98 -5.43
N ALA A 192 2.75 -27.69 -5.67
CA ALA A 192 2.65 -28.71 -6.72
C ALA A 192 2.77 -28.14 -8.14
N ALA A 193 2.26 -26.93 -8.39
CA ALA A 193 2.39 -26.22 -9.66
C ALA A 193 3.77 -25.57 -9.88
N GLY A 194 4.69 -25.68 -8.92
CA GLY A 194 6.05 -25.15 -9.05
C GLY A 194 6.18 -23.63 -8.89
N VAL A 195 5.21 -22.96 -8.24
CA VAL A 195 5.26 -21.50 -7.98
C VAL A 195 6.60 -21.10 -7.36
N ASP A 196 7.24 -20.06 -7.91
CA ASP A 196 8.61 -19.72 -7.51
C ASP A 196 8.69 -19.00 -6.17
N ALA A 197 7.65 -18.25 -5.81
CA ALA A 197 7.47 -17.67 -4.48
C ALA A 197 6.02 -17.23 -4.26
N VAL A 198 5.60 -17.14 -3.00
CA VAL A 198 4.31 -16.57 -2.60
C VAL A 198 4.54 -15.25 -1.87
N ILE A 199 3.86 -14.18 -2.29
CA ILE A 199 3.93 -12.85 -1.68
C ILE A 199 2.83 -12.74 -0.61
N VAL A 200 3.19 -12.90 0.67
CA VAL A 200 2.27 -13.09 1.80
C VAL A 200 2.16 -11.83 2.66
N GLN A 201 0.98 -11.56 3.24
CA GLN A 201 0.80 -10.53 4.28
C GLN A 201 0.65 -11.13 5.68
N ASP A 202 -0.14 -12.20 5.80
CA ASP A 202 -0.59 -12.72 7.10
C ASP A 202 0.48 -13.58 7.80
N TRP A 203 0.83 -13.21 9.04
CA TRP A 203 1.85 -13.88 9.83
C TRP A 203 1.55 -15.37 10.11
N GLY A 204 0.26 -15.70 10.29
CA GLY A 204 -0.18 -17.08 10.53
C GLY A 204 -0.07 -17.93 9.27
N VAL A 205 -0.26 -17.32 8.09
CA VAL A 205 -0.07 -17.99 6.80
C VAL A 205 1.41 -18.28 6.54
N VAL A 206 2.34 -17.39 6.94
CA VAL A 206 3.79 -17.70 6.86
C VAL A 206 4.14 -18.95 7.68
N GLU A 207 3.63 -19.05 8.91
CA GLU A 207 3.85 -20.22 9.76
C GLU A 207 3.22 -21.50 9.16
N LEU A 208 1.99 -21.40 8.64
CA LEU A 208 1.30 -22.51 7.96
C LEU A 208 2.08 -22.97 6.72
N MET A 209 2.54 -22.04 5.87
CA MET A 209 3.36 -22.35 4.71
C MET A 209 4.63 -23.12 5.09
N ARG A 210 5.34 -22.69 6.13
CA ARG A 210 6.58 -23.37 6.58
C ARG A 210 6.33 -24.73 7.23
N ARG A 211 5.08 -25.10 7.55
CA ARG A 211 4.67 -26.46 7.94
C ARG A 211 4.15 -27.29 6.77
N VAL A 212 3.43 -26.69 5.83
CA VAL A 212 2.80 -27.37 4.69
C VAL A 212 3.81 -27.64 3.58
N ALA A 213 4.54 -26.62 3.14
CA ALA A 213 5.42 -26.63 1.96
C ALA A 213 6.74 -25.89 2.28
N PRO A 214 7.66 -26.52 3.06
CA PRO A 214 8.84 -25.85 3.59
C PRO A 214 9.80 -25.33 2.50
N CYS A 215 9.82 -25.96 1.32
CA CYS A 215 10.65 -25.58 0.16
C CYS A 215 9.98 -24.60 -0.82
N LEU A 216 8.76 -24.11 -0.53
CA LEU A 216 8.10 -23.05 -1.30
C LEU A 216 8.50 -21.67 -0.74
N PRO A 217 9.20 -20.80 -1.51
CA PRO A 217 9.69 -19.53 -0.99
C PRO A 217 8.58 -18.56 -0.60
N VAL A 218 8.82 -17.81 0.48
CA VAL A 218 7.91 -16.78 1.00
C VAL A 218 8.55 -15.41 0.86
N HIS A 219 7.85 -14.51 0.18
CA HIS A 219 8.20 -13.10 0.06
C HIS A 219 7.24 -12.27 0.93
N GLY A 220 7.76 -11.35 1.72
CA GLY A 220 6.97 -10.46 2.58
C GLY A 220 6.33 -9.34 1.76
N SER A 221 5.00 -9.27 1.75
CA SER A 221 4.25 -8.19 1.10
C SER A 221 4.52 -6.84 1.74
N THR A 222 4.48 -5.77 0.95
CA THR A 222 4.51 -4.39 1.47
C THR A 222 3.44 -4.17 2.55
N GLN A 223 2.28 -4.83 2.45
CA GLN A 223 1.19 -4.74 3.43
C GLN A 223 1.54 -5.29 4.83
N MET A 224 2.70 -5.94 5.01
CA MET A 224 3.27 -6.24 6.33
C MET A 224 3.82 -4.98 7.05
N SER A 225 3.85 -3.81 6.37
CA SER A 225 4.36 -2.53 6.86
C SER A 225 5.81 -2.58 7.37
N VAL A 226 6.65 -3.40 6.73
CA VAL A 226 8.08 -3.44 7.02
C VAL A 226 8.73 -2.13 6.58
N THR A 227 9.14 -1.37 7.59
CA THR A 227 9.57 0.03 7.50
C THR A 227 10.96 0.28 8.07
N SER A 228 11.55 -0.70 8.77
CA SER A 228 12.88 -0.61 9.36
C SER A 228 13.66 -1.92 9.22
N ALA A 229 14.96 -1.88 9.51
CA ALA A 229 15.83 -3.04 9.55
C ALA A 229 15.33 -4.09 10.57
N GLU A 230 14.90 -3.64 11.75
CA GLU A 230 14.38 -4.49 12.82
C GLU A 230 13.07 -5.18 12.40
N GLY A 231 12.22 -4.48 11.62
CA GLY A 231 11.02 -5.08 11.03
C GLY A 231 11.34 -6.09 9.92
N ALA A 232 12.42 -5.89 9.18
CA ALA A 232 12.91 -6.82 8.16
C ALA A 232 13.57 -8.06 8.78
N ALA A 233 14.33 -7.89 9.86
CA ALA A 233 14.97 -8.98 10.60
C ALA A 233 13.93 -9.93 11.17
N TRP A 234 12.87 -9.39 11.78
CA TRP A 234 11.71 -10.18 12.22
C TRP A 234 11.14 -11.08 11.13
N VAL A 235 10.84 -10.55 9.93
CA VAL A 235 10.24 -11.37 8.86
C VAL A 235 11.23 -12.41 8.35
N SER A 236 12.51 -12.08 8.29
CA SER A 236 13.57 -13.03 7.94
C SER A 236 13.65 -14.19 8.93
N GLU A 237 13.53 -13.95 10.24
CA GLU A 237 13.46 -14.99 11.28
C GLU A 237 12.23 -15.91 11.15
N LEU A 238 11.12 -15.43 10.55
CA LEU A 238 9.97 -16.26 10.19
C LEU A 238 10.17 -17.05 8.89
N GLY A 239 11.35 -16.95 8.27
CA GLY A 239 11.69 -17.57 7.00
C GLY A 239 11.19 -16.78 5.79
N VAL A 240 11.11 -15.45 5.84
CA VAL A 240 10.87 -14.64 4.64
C VAL A 240 12.20 -14.40 3.91
N GLU A 241 12.29 -14.84 2.66
CA GLU A 241 13.53 -14.81 1.85
C GLU A 241 13.72 -13.46 1.12
N ARG A 242 12.62 -12.73 0.90
CA ARG A 242 12.61 -11.40 0.27
C ARG A 242 11.56 -10.50 0.91
N VAL A 243 11.89 -9.24 1.15
CA VAL A 243 10.97 -8.24 1.72
C VAL A 243 10.66 -7.15 0.70
N VAL A 244 9.37 -6.94 0.40
CA VAL A 244 8.90 -5.77 -0.34
C VAL A 244 8.78 -4.59 0.62
N VAL A 245 9.74 -3.67 0.59
CA VAL A 245 9.77 -2.54 1.53
C VAL A 245 8.65 -1.52 1.26
N ALA A 246 8.30 -0.75 2.29
CA ALA A 246 7.33 0.32 2.20
C ALA A 246 7.69 1.37 1.11
N ARG A 247 6.68 1.88 0.39
CA ARG A 247 6.83 2.88 -0.69
C ARG A 247 7.17 4.28 -0.18
N GLU A 248 7.07 4.44 1.13
CA GLU A 248 7.30 5.64 1.91
C GLU A 248 8.78 5.78 2.36
N LEU A 249 9.64 4.79 2.05
CA LEU A 249 11.08 4.86 2.30
C LEU A 249 11.83 5.59 1.17
N SER A 250 12.81 6.41 1.57
CA SER A 250 13.84 6.97 0.70
C SER A 250 14.94 5.96 0.39
N VAL A 251 15.72 6.18 -0.67
CA VAL A 251 16.84 5.27 -1.04
C VAL A 251 17.82 5.08 0.12
N ARG A 252 18.07 6.14 0.92
CA ARG A 252 18.93 6.08 2.12
C ARG A 252 18.34 5.22 3.23
N GLU A 253 17.01 5.18 3.37
CA GLU A 253 16.33 4.33 4.34
C GLU A 253 16.31 2.87 3.83
N ILE A 254 16.09 2.66 2.53
CA ILE A 254 16.13 1.33 1.90
C ILE A 254 17.51 0.67 2.08
N ALA A 255 18.61 1.40 1.84
CA ALA A 255 19.97 0.91 2.08
C ALA A 255 20.16 0.41 3.52
N LYS A 256 19.63 1.14 4.52
CA LYS A 256 19.72 0.76 5.94
C LYS A 256 18.88 -0.46 6.28
N VAL A 257 17.76 -0.69 5.58
CA VAL A 257 17.01 -1.94 5.70
C VAL A 257 17.85 -3.08 5.17
N HIS A 258 18.38 -2.98 3.94
CA HIS A 258 19.27 -3.97 3.32
C HIS A 258 20.45 -4.34 4.24
N ASP A 259 21.21 -3.34 4.70
CA ASP A 259 22.41 -3.54 5.53
C ASP A 259 22.10 -4.20 6.88
N GLY A 260 20.86 -4.09 7.36
CA GLY A 260 20.38 -4.69 8.60
C GLY A 260 19.87 -6.13 8.47
N VAL A 261 19.68 -6.66 7.25
CA VAL A 261 19.22 -8.05 7.00
C VAL A 261 20.09 -8.80 5.99
N PRO A 262 21.38 -9.04 6.30
CA PRO A 262 22.27 -9.77 5.41
C PRO A 262 21.70 -11.14 5.05
N GLY A 263 21.55 -11.41 3.74
CA GLY A 263 20.99 -12.65 3.21
C GLY A 263 19.48 -12.62 2.89
N THR A 264 18.77 -11.54 3.22
CA THR A 264 17.36 -11.34 2.79
C THR A 264 17.31 -10.37 1.61
N GLU A 265 16.64 -10.76 0.51
CA GLU A 265 16.53 -9.89 -0.66
C GLU A 265 15.62 -8.68 -0.39
N VAL A 266 16.01 -7.49 -0.85
CA VAL A 266 15.18 -6.28 -0.75
C VAL A 266 14.53 -5.96 -2.09
N GLU A 267 13.20 -5.83 -2.10
CA GLU A 267 12.41 -5.48 -3.27
C GLU A 267 11.74 -4.11 -3.09
N ALA A 268 11.92 -3.22 -4.06
CA ALA A 268 11.37 -1.86 -4.03
C ALA A 268 10.47 -1.59 -5.24
N PHE A 269 9.43 -0.79 -5.04
CA PHE A 269 8.59 -0.30 -6.14
C PHE A 269 9.33 0.78 -6.94
N VAL A 270 9.28 0.68 -8.28
CA VAL A 270 9.89 1.67 -9.18
C VAL A 270 8.88 2.46 -10.03
N HIS A 271 7.72 1.87 -10.32
CA HIS A 271 6.71 2.46 -11.20
C HIS A 271 5.28 2.22 -10.73
N GLY A 272 4.39 3.14 -11.09
CA GLY A 272 2.94 2.96 -10.99
C GLY A 272 2.28 3.65 -9.81
N ALA A 273 1.18 3.08 -9.34
CA ALA A 273 0.26 3.79 -8.47
C ALA A 273 0.75 3.94 -7.02
N LEU A 274 1.03 5.17 -6.58
CA LEU A 274 1.17 5.48 -5.16
C LEU A 274 -0.20 5.40 -4.46
N CYS A 275 -0.22 4.66 -3.36
CA CYS A 275 -1.25 4.78 -2.34
C CYS A 275 -0.94 6.00 -1.47
N VAL A 276 -1.96 6.61 -0.87
CA VAL A 276 -1.75 7.62 0.18
C VAL A 276 -1.56 6.94 1.53
N SER A 277 -2.23 5.81 1.76
CA SER A 277 -2.10 5.03 2.98
C SER A 277 -0.83 4.21 3.01
N TYR A 278 -0.17 4.22 4.17
CA TYR A 278 1.08 3.54 4.45
C TYR A 278 1.00 2.08 4.03
N SER A 279 1.84 1.69 3.07
CA SER A 279 1.91 0.30 2.58
C SER A 279 0.57 -0.30 2.11
N GLY A 280 -0.44 0.54 1.83
CA GLY A 280 -1.79 0.14 1.41
C GLY A 280 -2.79 -0.17 2.52
N GLN A 281 -2.43 -0.07 3.80
CA GLN A 281 -3.34 -0.36 4.93
C GLN A 281 -4.39 0.75 5.08
N CYS A 282 -5.67 0.45 4.82
CA CYS A 282 -6.71 1.47 4.66
C CYS A 282 -8.11 0.98 5.03
N PHE A 283 -8.73 1.63 6.02
CA PHE A 283 -10.07 1.27 6.51
C PHE A 283 -11.21 2.10 5.90
N SER A 284 -10.92 3.14 5.10
CA SER A 284 -11.94 4.02 4.48
C SER A 284 -13.01 3.29 3.65
N SER A 285 -12.63 2.24 2.92
CA SER A 285 -13.56 1.52 2.02
C SER A 285 -14.50 0.58 2.79
N GLU A 286 -14.10 0.15 3.99
CA GLU A 286 -14.88 -0.65 4.92
C GLU A 286 -15.84 0.26 5.68
N ALA A 287 -15.31 1.30 6.34
CA ALA A 287 -16.08 2.26 7.13
C ALA A 287 -17.24 2.94 6.39
N TRP A 288 -17.12 3.14 5.07
CA TRP A 288 -18.15 3.84 4.27
C TRP A 288 -18.98 2.94 3.36
N GLY A 289 -18.67 1.65 3.26
CA GLY A 289 -19.33 0.79 2.26
C GLY A 289 -18.97 -0.68 2.28
N GLY A 290 -18.54 -1.23 3.42
CA GLY A 290 -18.41 -2.67 3.66
C GLY A 290 -17.39 -3.40 2.79
N ARG A 291 -16.43 -2.69 2.21
CA ARG A 291 -15.41 -3.25 1.31
C ARG A 291 -14.02 -3.10 1.91
N SER A 292 -13.42 -4.17 2.44
CA SER A 292 -12.04 -4.08 2.93
C SER A 292 -11.07 -3.79 1.78
N ALA A 293 -10.38 -2.65 1.85
CA ALA A 293 -9.32 -2.30 0.91
C ALA A 293 -8.09 -3.20 1.10
N ASN A 294 -7.84 -3.63 2.34
CA ASN A 294 -6.78 -4.58 2.72
C ASN A 294 -7.02 -5.95 2.07
N ARG A 295 -8.29 -6.33 1.86
CA ARG A 295 -8.72 -7.53 1.11
C ARG A 295 -9.05 -7.25 -0.37
N GLY A 296 -8.48 -6.20 -0.93
CA GLY A 296 -8.47 -5.93 -2.39
C GLY A 296 -9.70 -5.26 -2.99
N GLN A 297 -10.70 -4.89 -2.17
CA GLN A 297 -11.93 -4.24 -2.64
C GLN A 297 -11.87 -2.70 -2.60
N CYS A 298 -10.66 -2.13 -2.62
CA CYS A 298 -10.39 -0.69 -2.47
C CYS A 298 -11.28 0.20 -3.35
N ALA A 299 -11.99 1.12 -2.71
CA ALA A 299 -12.91 2.08 -3.32
C ALA A 299 -12.23 3.31 -3.93
N GLN A 300 -10.93 3.51 -3.67
CA GLN A 300 -10.16 4.71 -4.04
C GLN A 300 -10.69 6.01 -3.39
N ALA A 301 -11.19 5.93 -2.15
CA ALA A 301 -11.67 7.07 -1.35
C ALA A 301 -10.70 8.29 -1.30
N CYS A 302 -9.39 8.06 -1.28
CA CYS A 302 -8.36 9.12 -1.34
C CYS A 302 -8.30 9.89 -2.68
N ARG A 303 -9.09 9.47 -3.67
CA ARG A 303 -9.22 10.09 -4.99
C ARG A 303 -10.52 10.87 -5.17
N LEU A 304 -11.33 10.97 -4.11
CA LEU A 304 -12.46 11.90 -4.02
C LEU A 304 -11.96 13.32 -3.70
N PRO A 305 -12.76 14.37 -4.00
CA PRO A 305 -12.48 15.71 -3.53
C PRO A 305 -12.80 15.85 -2.03
N TYR A 306 -12.08 16.75 -1.36
CA TYR A 306 -12.24 17.10 0.05
C TYR A 306 -12.08 18.62 0.24
N GLY A 307 -12.92 19.21 1.08
CA GLY A 307 -12.70 20.56 1.61
C GLY A 307 -11.69 20.54 2.76
N LEU A 308 -10.90 21.61 2.91
CA LEU A 308 -9.95 21.75 4.03
C LEU A 308 -10.52 22.70 5.08
N LEU A 309 -10.80 22.21 6.28
CA LEU A 309 -11.18 23.05 7.41
C LEU A 309 -9.99 23.27 8.33
N VAL A 310 -9.74 24.54 8.65
CA VAL A 310 -8.72 24.99 9.60
C VAL A 310 -9.45 25.70 10.73
N ASP A 311 -9.33 25.18 11.95
CA ASP A 311 -10.00 25.72 13.15
C ASP A 311 -11.53 25.90 12.97
N GLY A 312 -12.15 24.93 12.31
CA GLY A 312 -13.59 24.92 11.97
C GLY A 312 -13.99 25.74 10.73
N VAL A 313 -13.07 26.51 10.14
CA VAL A 313 -13.34 27.38 8.99
C VAL A 313 -12.91 26.71 7.69
N LEU A 314 -13.82 26.58 6.72
CA LEU A 314 -13.50 26.09 5.38
C LEU A 314 -12.55 27.08 4.68
N ARG A 315 -11.38 26.58 4.27
CA ARG A 315 -10.37 27.36 3.56
C ARG A 315 -10.53 27.21 2.05
N GLU A 316 -10.56 28.33 1.35
CA GLU A 316 -10.51 28.36 -0.12
C GLU A 316 -9.13 27.93 -0.63
N LEU A 317 -9.12 26.95 -1.54
CA LEU A 317 -7.91 26.39 -2.16
C LEU A 317 -7.91 26.51 -3.70
N GLY A 318 -8.83 27.28 -4.28
CA GLY A 318 -8.97 27.44 -5.74
C GLY A 318 -9.44 26.14 -6.41
N ASP A 319 -8.69 25.68 -7.41
CA ASP A 319 -8.96 24.43 -8.16
C ASP A 319 -8.35 23.18 -7.51
N ILE A 320 -7.81 23.29 -6.29
CA ILE A 320 -7.26 22.17 -5.52
C ILE A 320 -8.36 21.58 -4.63
N GLN A 321 -8.85 20.38 -4.99
CA GLN A 321 -9.85 19.64 -4.21
C GLN A 321 -9.38 18.23 -3.82
N TYR A 322 -8.42 17.64 -4.52
CA TYR A 322 -8.02 16.23 -4.38
C TYR A 322 -6.87 16.07 -3.36
N LEU A 323 -7.13 16.48 -2.12
CA LEU A 323 -6.12 16.70 -1.06
C LEU A 323 -5.36 15.44 -0.61
N LEU A 324 -5.87 14.25 -0.91
CA LEU A 324 -5.25 12.95 -0.59
C LEU A 324 -4.82 12.14 -1.83
N SER A 325 -4.74 12.78 -3.00
CA SER A 325 -4.51 12.13 -4.30
C SER A 325 -3.06 12.29 -4.79
N PRO A 326 -2.13 11.37 -4.48
CA PRO A 326 -0.74 11.48 -4.91
C PRO A 326 -0.57 11.18 -6.40
N GLN A 327 0.45 11.78 -7.00
CA GLN A 327 0.93 11.47 -8.35
C GLN A 327 1.39 10.00 -8.50
N ASP A 328 1.71 9.57 -9.72
CA ASP A 328 2.30 8.23 -9.96
C ASP A 328 3.81 8.19 -9.75
N LEU A 329 4.29 7.07 -9.23
CA LEU A 329 5.71 6.80 -9.03
C LEU A 329 6.40 6.58 -10.39
N MET A 330 7.52 7.27 -10.57
CA MET A 330 8.47 7.05 -11.65
C MET A 330 9.88 7.20 -11.09
N ALA A 331 10.56 6.07 -10.93
CA ALA A 331 11.89 5.97 -10.32
C ALA A 331 13.04 5.82 -11.33
N VAL A 332 12.85 6.07 -12.64
CA VAL A 332 13.89 5.84 -13.66
C VAL A 332 15.18 6.60 -13.33
N GLU A 333 15.06 7.82 -12.83
CA GLU A 333 16.19 8.66 -12.43
C GLU A 333 16.89 8.18 -11.15
N GLN A 334 16.19 7.40 -10.31
CA GLN A 334 16.66 6.87 -9.03
C GLN A 334 17.15 5.41 -9.13
N VAL A 335 17.00 4.74 -10.28
CA VAL A 335 17.46 3.36 -10.50
C VAL A 335 18.94 3.15 -10.11
N PRO A 336 19.92 4.02 -10.48
CA PRO A 336 21.32 3.82 -10.10
C PRO A 336 21.54 3.86 -8.58
N ASP A 337 20.83 4.75 -7.88
CA ASP A 337 20.93 4.88 -6.42
C ASP A 337 20.26 3.68 -5.73
N LEU A 338 19.16 3.15 -6.28
CA LEU A 338 18.49 1.94 -5.78
C LEU A 338 19.36 0.69 -5.95
N ILE A 339 20.06 0.52 -7.08
CA ILE A 339 21.05 -0.58 -7.25
C ILE A 339 22.14 -0.44 -6.18
N SER A 340 22.66 0.77 -5.99
CA SER A 340 23.70 1.06 -4.99
C SER A 340 23.23 0.84 -3.54
N ALA A 341 21.92 0.91 -3.29
CA ALA A 341 21.28 0.63 -2.00
C ALA A 341 20.97 -0.86 -1.76
N GLY A 342 21.45 -1.78 -2.63
CA GLY A 342 21.27 -3.22 -2.47
C GLY A 342 19.90 -3.76 -2.90
N VAL A 343 19.09 -2.96 -3.61
CA VAL A 343 17.78 -3.42 -4.10
C VAL A 343 17.96 -4.56 -5.10
N SER A 344 17.50 -5.75 -4.72
CA SER A 344 17.65 -6.99 -5.48
C SER A 344 16.55 -7.16 -6.54
N CYS A 345 15.40 -6.53 -6.35
CA CYS A 345 14.26 -6.60 -7.27
C CYS A 345 13.52 -5.27 -7.41
N PHE A 346 13.17 -4.91 -8.65
CA PHE A 346 12.36 -3.75 -9.02
C PHE A 346 10.93 -4.18 -9.34
N LYS A 347 9.99 -3.81 -8.47
CA LYS A 347 8.56 -4.10 -8.64
C LYS A 347 7.84 -2.98 -9.39
N ILE A 348 7.08 -3.34 -10.41
CA ILE A 348 6.23 -2.41 -11.19
C ILE A 348 4.77 -2.58 -10.72
N GLU A 349 4.12 -1.53 -10.20
CA GLU A 349 2.74 -1.64 -9.70
C GLU A 349 1.69 -1.42 -10.79
N GLY A 350 0.96 -2.48 -11.17
CA GLY A 350 -0.02 -2.34 -12.24
C GLY A 350 -0.97 -3.49 -12.56
N ARG A 351 -1.32 -4.41 -11.64
CA ARG A 351 -2.15 -5.59 -12.02
C ARG A 351 -3.55 -5.25 -12.59
N LEU A 352 -4.05 -4.04 -12.36
CA LEU A 352 -5.31 -3.52 -12.93
C LEU A 352 -5.11 -2.68 -14.21
N LYS A 353 -3.88 -2.59 -14.74
CA LYS A 353 -3.55 -1.84 -15.96
C LYS A 353 -3.64 -2.76 -17.19
N GLY A 354 -3.80 -2.15 -18.38
CA GLY A 354 -3.81 -2.85 -19.65
C GLY A 354 -2.43 -3.40 -20.05
N PRO A 355 -2.36 -4.36 -20.98
CA PRO A 355 -1.10 -4.93 -21.46
C PRO A 355 -0.16 -3.87 -22.06
N GLU A 356 -0.67 -2.76 -22.63
CA GLU A 356 0.14 -1.66 -23.13
C GLU A 356 0.97 -0.97 -22.03
N TYR A 357 0.42 -0.86 -20.81
CA TYR A 357 1.18 -0.35 -19.65
C TYR A 357 2.27 -1.33 -19.23
N VAL A 358 1.94 -2.63 -19.18
CA VAL A 358 2.87 -3.69 -18.78
C VAL A 358 4.03 -3.77 -19.76
N ALA A 359 3.75 -3.79 -21.06
CA ALA A 359 4.75 -3.74 -22.12
C ALA A 359 5.68 -2.54 -21.97
N LEU A 360 5.12 -1.31 -21.91
CA LEU A 360 5.92 -0.10 -21.78
C LEU A 360 6.81 -0.10 -20.53
N THR A 361 6.26 -0.45 -19.37
CA THR A 361 7.00 -0.36 -18.09
C THR A 361 7.98 -1.49 -17.85
N THR A 362 7.86 -2.61 -18.57
CA THR A 362 8.78 -3.75 -18.49
C THR A 362 9.99 -3.62 -19.43
N GLN A 363 9.86 -2.85 -20.52
CA GLN A 363 10.92 -2.69 -21.52
C GLN A 363 12.23 -2.18 -20.90
N PRO A 364 13.37 -2.90 -21.07
CA PRO A 364 14.68 -2.40 -20.63
C PRO A 364 15.12 -1.15 -21.40
N ASN A 365 14.62 -0.98 -22.64
CA ASN A 365 14.90 0.14 -23.52
C ASN A 365 13.72 1.13 -23.55
N LEU A 366 13.48 1.87 -22.46
CA LEU A 366 12.58 3.03 -22.45
C LEU A 366 13.07 4.22 -23.34
N ALA A 367 14.03 3.98 -24.24
CA ALA A 367 14.81 4.98 -24.96
C ALA A 367 14.22 5.42 -26.31
N GLU A 368 13.47 4.55 -26.98
CA GLU A 368 13.22 4.70 -28.42
C GLU A 368 11.96 5.53 -28.73
N GLU A 369 12.13 6.85 -28.67
CA GLU A 369 11.38 7.78 -29.52
C GLU A 369 12.04 7.82 -30.91
N PRO A 370 11.33 7.55 -32.04
CA PRO A 370 11.95 7.24 -33.34
C PRO A 370 12.71 8.36 -34.08
N ASN A 371 13.09 9.46 -33.42
CA ASN A 371 13.46 10.70 -34.11
C ASN A 371 14.67 11.46 -33.55
N HIS A 372 15.49 10.85 -32.68
CA HIS A 372 16.84 11.34 -32.35
C HIS A 372 17.83 10.18 -32.48
N GLY A 373 18.80 10.33 -33.37
CA GLY A 373 19.65 9.23 -33.81
C GLY A 373 20.66 8.78 -32.77
N MET A 374 20.52 7.55 -32.29
CA MET A 374 21.62 6.75 -31.74
C MET A 374 21.54 5.33 -32.30
N ARG A 375 22.65 4.85 -32.85
CA ARG A 375 22.77 3.50 -33.42
C ARG A 375 22.76 2.45 -32.31
N SER A 376 22.02 1.38 -32.55
CA SER A 376 22.22 0.01 -32.05
C SER A 376 23.21 -0.16 -30.87
N LEU A 377 22.69 -0.40 -29.67
CA LEU A 377 23.46 -1.05 -28.62
C LEU A 377 23.74 -2.50 -29.02
N SER A 378 24.97 -2.78 -29.46
CA SER A 378 25.45 -4.15 -29.66
C SER A 378 25.56 -4.87 -28.30
N PRO A 379 25.10 -6.13 -28.16
CA PRO A 379 25.31 -6.87 -26.94
C PRO A 379 26.78 -7.31 -26.82
N SER A 380 27.60 -6.59 -26.05
CA SER A 380 28.88 -7.13 -25.56
C SER A 380 28.59 -8.16 -24.46
N ALA A 381 28.35 -9.40 -24.88
CA ALA A 381 28.15 -10.52 -23.97
C ALA A 381 29.43 -10.84 -23.18
N ALA A 382 29.32 -11.01 -21.85
CA ALA A 382 29.98 -12.07 -21.08
C ALA A 382 29.86 -11.87 -19.54
N SER A 383 29.97 -10.64 -19.02
CA SER A 383 30.26 -10.43 -17.59
C SER A 383 29.07 -10.14 -16.67
N GLY A 384 27.90 -9.76 -17.21
CA GLY A 384 26.73 -9.40 -16.40
C GLY A 384 26.78 -8.01 -15.76
N ASP A 385 27.87 -7.26 -15.95
CA ASP A 385 28.02 -5.87 -15.51
C ASP A 385 27.24 -4.90 -16.39
N LEU A 386 26.67 -3.85 -15.79
CA LEU A 386 26.06 -2.73 -16.50
C LEU A 386 26.92 -1.47 -16.35
N THR A 387 27.21 -0.79 -17.47
CA THR A 387 27.87 0.52 -17.43
C THR A 387 26.84 1.65 -17.54
N TYR A 388 26.99 2.65 -16.66
CA TYR A 388 26.07 3.77 -16.41
C TYR A 388 25.56 4.55 -17.65
N ASN A 389 26.26 4.50 -18.79
CA ASN A 389 26.00 5.35 -19.96
C ASN A 389 24.83 4.92 -20.87
N GLN A 390 24.00 3.95 -20.46
CA GLN A 390 22.95 3.37 -21.31
C GLN A 390 21.50 3.68 -20.88
N LEU A 391 21.28 4.40 -19.77
CA LEU A 391 19.93 4.74 -19.32
C LEU A 391 19.40 6.02 -20.01
N PRO A 392 18.28 5.96 -20.75
CA PRO A 392 17.69 7.11 -21.44
C PRO A 392 17.02 8.10 -20.46
N THR A 393 17.23 9.39 -20.69
CA THR A 393 16.59 10.49 -19.93
C THR A 393 15.27 10.98 -20.54
N ASN A 394 14.83 10.43 -21.68
CA ASN A 394 13.75 11.00 -22.50
C ASN A 394 12.43 10.18 -22.51
N CYS A 395 12.29 9.22 -21.58
CA CYS A 395 11.15 8.30 -21.46
C CYS A 395 9.83 8.97 -21.06
N GLN A 396 9.93 10.21 -20.55
CA GLN A 396 8.87 10.88 -19.80
C GLN A 396 7.58 11.12 -20.63
N PRO A 397 7.60 11.54 -21.91
CA PRO A 397 6.37 11.76 -22.68
C PRO A 397 5.54 10.48 -22.88
N THR A 398 6.20 9.35 -23.16
CA THR A 398 5.55 8.06 -23.37
C THR A 398 4.93 7.53 -22.07
N ALA A 399 5.63 7.65 -20.93
CA ALA A 399 5.08 7.33 -19.62
C ALA A 399 3.88 8.23 -19.24
N CYS A 400 3.97 9.53 -19.55
CA CYS A 400 2.87 10.48 -19.37
C CYS A 400 1.64 10.10 -20.20
N GLN A 401 1.83 9.58 -21.42
CA GLN A 401 0.75 9.15 -22.30
C GLN A 401 -0.02 7.93 -21.79
N VAL A 402 0.59 7.07 -20.97
CA VAL A 402 0.03 5.76 -20.60
C VAL A 402 -0.45 5.67 -19.15
N PHE A 403 0.15 6.39 -18.19
CA PHE A 403 -0.25 6.19 -16.78
C PHE A 403 -0.15 7.35 -15.79
N ALA A 404 0.46 8.49 -16.11
CA ALA A 404 0.63 9.60 -15.14
C ALA A 404 -0.71 10.18 -14.62
N ARG A 405 -0.74 10.63 -13.35
CA ARG A 405 -1.92 11.22 -12.67
C ARG A 405 -1.53 12.39 -11.77
N GLY A 406 -2.49 13.23 -11.40
CA GLY A 406 -2.19 14.46 -10.63
C GLY A 406 -1.47 15.49 -11.47
N GLN A 407 -1.87 15.58 -12.74
CA GLN A 407 -1.28 16.41 -13.79
C GLN A 407 -1.92 17.80 -13.77
N ASP A 408 -1.12 18.84 -13.98
CA ASP A 408 -1.57 20.23 -14.10
C ASP A 408 -0.81 20.95 -15.23
N GLY A 409 -1.04 22.26 -15.39
CA GLY A 409 -0.44 23.04 -16.48
C GLY A 409 1.09 23.15 -16.41
N ASP A 410 1.69 22.88 -15.25
CA ASP A 410 3.13 23.03 -15.01
C ASP A 410 3.83 21.70 -14.70
N HIS A 411 3.08 20.65 -14.32
CA HIS A 411 3.62 19.39 -13.83
C HIS A 411 2.98 18.14 -14.44
N ARG A 412 3.82 17.19 -14.87
CA ARG A 412 3.45 16.06 -15.74
C ARG A 412 2.72 14.89 -15.08
N GLY A 413 2.51 14.92 -13.76
CA GLY A 413 1.87 13.84 -12.97
C GLY A 413 2.74 12.61 -12.67
N LEU A 414 4.06 12.79 -12.73
CA LEU A 414 5.05 11.79 -12.34
C LEU A 414 5.92 12.35 -11.20
N THR A 415 6.27 11.50 -10.25
CA THR A 415 7.08 11.85 -9.08
C THR A 415 8.02 10.69 -8.70
N PRO A 416 9.21 10.95 -8.14
CA PRO A 416 10.01 9.93 -7.46
C PRO A 416 9.38 9.46 -6.13
N GLY A 417 8.21 9.98 -5.76
CA GLY A 417 7.52 9.63 -4.52
C GLY A 417 8.31 10.10 -3.31
N PHE A 418 8.70 9.15 -2.47
CA PHE A 418 9.51 9.37 -1.27
C PHE A 418 10.98 8.95 -1.44
N LEU A 419 11.39 8.47 -2.62
CA LEU A 419 12.75 7.97 -2.86
C LEU A 419 13.84 9.03 -2.60
N GLU A 420 13.54 10.30 -2.88
CA GLU A 420 14.39 11.47 -2.60
C GLU A 420 14.21 12.06 -1.18
N GLY A 421 13.54 11.33 -0.28
CA GLY A 421 13.09 11.81 1.01
C GLY A 421 11.74 12.53 0.98
N VAL A 422 11.26 12.89 2.17
CA VAL A 422 9.98 13.58 2.36
C VAL A 422 10.02 14.99 1.76
N ARG A 423 9.11 15.24 0.81
CA ARG A 423 8.88 16.57 0.20
C ARG A 423 7.39 16.80 -0.01
N HIS A 424 6.68 17.19 1.06
CA HIS A 424 5.22 17.22 1.08
C HIS A 424 4.60 18.10 -0.02
N GLN A 425 5.30 19.17 -0.45
CA GLN A 425 4.87 20.08 -1.53
C GLN A 425 4.81 19.45 -2.93
N ARG A 426 5.56 18.37 -3.18
CA ARG A 426 5.65 17.74 -4.53
C ARG A 426 4.64 16.61 -4.72
N LEU A 427 4.33 15.84 -3.67
CA LEU A 427 3.60 14.58 -3.81
C LEU A 427 2.15 14.75 -4.29
N VAL A 428 1.42 15.71 -3.69
CA VAL A 428 0.00 15.99 -3.97
C VAL A 428 -0.14 17.38 -4.58
N ARG A 429 -0.55 17.42 -5.85
CA ARG A 429 -0.87 18.66 -6.57
C ARG A 429 -2.33 19.08 -6.32
N GLY A 430 -3.23 18.10 -6.23
CA GLY A 430 -4.62 18.29 -5.76
C GLY A 430 -5.62 18.77 -6.82
N ARG A 431 -5.22 19.03 -8.07
CA ARG A 431 -6.12 19.50 -9.14
C ARG A 431 -7.00 18.40 -9.76
N ALA A 432 -6.46 17.19 -9.97
CA ALA A 432 -7.20 16.09 -10.61
C ALA A 432 -6.74 14.71 -10.12
N PRO A 433 -7.63 13.70 -10.01
CA PRO A 433 -7.28 12.37 -9.49
C PRO A 433 -6.99 11.33 -10.58
N ARG A 434 -7.37 11.61 -11.84
CA ARG A 434 -7.33 10.68 -12.97
C ARG A 434 -6.11 10.90 -13.86
N HIS A 435 -5.94 10.00 -14.83
CA HIS A 435 -4.93 10.05 -15.87
C HIS A 435 -5.54 10.72 -17.11
N ARG A 436 -4.85 11.69 -17.69
CA ARG A 436 -5.31 12.43 -18.89
C ARG A 436 -4.36 12.33 -20.09
N GLY A 437 -3.23 11.65 -19.95
CA GLY A 437 -2.21 11.54 -21.01
C GLY A 437 -1.25 12.74 -21.03
N VAL A 438 -0.90 13.26 -22.20
CA VAL A 438 0.14 14.31 -22.33
C VAL A 438 -0.47 15.72 -22.36
N TYR A 439 0.04 16.65 -21.55
CA TYR A 439 -0.37 18.05 -21.61
C TYR A 439 0.01 18.68 -22.96
N LEU A 440 -0.98 19.26 -23.64
CA LEU A 440 -0.82 19.89 -24.96
C LEU A 440 -0.70 21.41 -24.88
N GLY A 441 -1.21 22.06 -23.83
CA GLY A 441 -1.15 23.51 -23.67
C GLY A 441 -2.44 24.11 -23.10
N ARG A 442 -2.44 25.43 -22.94
CA ARG A 442 -3.59 26.20 -22.43
C ARG A 442 -4.36 26.80 -23.61
N VAL A 443 -5.70 26.72 -23.55
CA VAL A 443 -6.59 27.31 -24.55
C VAL A 443 -6.46 28.83 -24.53
N GLU A 444 -6.11 29.42 -25.67
CA GLU A 444 -6.08 30.88 -25.87
C GLU A 444 -7.43 31.41 -26.38
N ALA A 445 -8.05 30.68 -27.31
CA ALA A 445 -9.31 31.07 -27.93
C ALA A 445 -10.10 29.86 -28.44
N VAL A 446 -11.42 30.03 -28.57
CA VAL A 446 -12.33 29.04 -29.16
C VAL A 446 -13.11 29.70 -30.30
N PRO A 447 -12.53 29.83 -31.52
CA PRO A 447 -13.16 30.58 -32.62
C PRO A 447 -14.46 29.95 -33.14
N SER A 448 -14.68 28.66 -32.88
CA SER A 448 -15.95 27.97 -33.16
C SER A 448 -16.06 26.68 -32.33
N PRO A 449 -17.25 26.05 -32.22
CA PRO A 449 -17.45 24.85 -31.40
C PRO A 449 -16.61 23.61 -31.77
N ARG A 450 -15.79 23.65 -32.83
CA ARG A 450 -14.84 22.58 -33.19
C ARG A 450 -13.41 23.10 -33.40
N ARG A 451 -13.12 24.35 -33.09
CA ARG A 451 -11.80 24.98 -33.29
C ARG A 451 -11.30 25.57 -32.00
N VAL A 452 -10.09 25.19 -31.61
CA VAL A 452 -9.43 25.67 -30.39
C VAL A 452 -8.03 26.14 -30.74
N VAL A 453 -7.64 27.31 -30.27
CA VAL A 453 -6.31 27.91 -30.48
C VAL A 453 -5.48 27.74 -29.22
N LEU A 454 -4.24 27.29 -29.37
CA LEU A 454 -3.25 27.15 -28.31
C LEU A 454 -1.82 27.11 -28.88
N GLU A 455 -0.85 27.46 -28.04
CA GLU A 455 0.56 27.08 -28.22
C GLU A 455 0.81 25.66 -27.70
N LEU A 456 1.36 24.79 -28.55
CA LEU A 456 1.62 23.40 -28.20
C LEU A 456 2.80 23.25 -27.22
N GLN A 457 2.61 22.52 -26.13
CA GLN A 457 3.64 22.12 -25.16
C GLN A 457 4.14 20.68 -25.36
N ALA A 458 3.50 19.93 -26.26
CA ALA A 458 3.93 18.59 -26.68
C ALA A 458 3.49 18.30 -28.13
N PRO A 459 4.10 17.31 -28.82
CA PRO A 459 3.75 17.02 -30.20
C PRO A 459 2.30 16.53 -30.38
N LEU A 460 1.64 16.95 -31.46
CA LEU A 460 0.25 16.59 -31.79
C LEU A 460 0.10 16.19 -33.27
N LYS A 461 -0.64 15.13 -33.58
CA LYS A 461 -0.94 14.70 -34.97
C LYS A 461 -2.44 14.46 -35.21
N ARG A 462 -2.82 14.27 -36.47
CA ARG A 462 -4.20 13.89 -36.83
C ARG A 462 -4.49 12.47 -36.33
N GLY A 463 -5.72 12.26 -35.84
CA GLY A 463 -6.14 11.00 -35.24
C GLY A 463 -5.80 10.84 -33.75
N ASP A 464 -5.02 11.75 -33.15
CA ASP A 464 -4.82 11.77 -31.70
C ASP A 464 -6.15 12.09 -30.98
N GLY A 465 -6.38 11.45 -29.83
CA GLY A 465 -7.53 11.73 -28.97
C GLY A 465 -7.19 12.81 -27.95
N VAL A 466 -8.12 13.74 -27.70
CA VAL A 466 -7.91 14.91 -26.83
C VAL A 466 -9.10 15.19 -25.91
N ALA A 467 -8.83 15.76 -24.74
CA ALA A 467 -9.84 16.22 -23.77
C ALA A 467 -9.42 17.56 -23.14
N PHE A 468 -10.40 18.29 -22.60
CA PHE A 468 -10.20 19.60 -21.98
C PHE A 468 -10.54 19.56 -20.48
N ASP A 469 -9.61 20.03 -19.65
CA ASP A 469 -9.81 20.25 -18.23
C ASP A 469 -10.40 21.64 -17.99
N CYS A 470 -11.70 21.65 -17.70
CA CYS A 470 -12.50 22.84 -17.38
C CYS A 470 -12.46 23.21 -15.88
N GLY A 471 -11.60 22.59 -15.07
CA GLY A 471 -11.53 22.81 -13.62
C GLY A 471 -12.56 22.03 -12.80
N ARG A 472 -13.26 21.07 -13.43
CA ARG A 472 -14.24 20.16 -12.81
C ARG A 472 -14.02 18.69 -13.25
N PRO A 473 -12.93 18.04 -12.82
CA PRO A 473 -12.61 16.64 -13.16
C PRO A 473 -13.61 15.58 -12.64
N GLU A 474 -14.59 16.00 -11.85
CA GLU A 474 -15.76 15.23 -11.44
C GLU A 474 -16.83 15.10 -12.54
N ASP A 475 -16.93 16.10 -13.43
CA ASP A 475 -17.83 16.12 -14.59
C ASP A 475 -17.22 15.32 -15.77
N ASP A 476 -18.04 15.02 -16.80
CA ASP A 476 -17.55 14.45 -18.06
C ASP A 476 -16.69 15.48 -18.82
N GLU A 477 -15.38 15.24 -18.90
CA GLU A 477 -14.44 16.13 -19.61
C GLU A 477 -14.75 16.16 -21.12
N PRO A 478 -15.05 17.34 -21.71
CA PRO A 478 -15.37 17.42 -23.14
C PRO A 478 -14.13 17.08 -23.97
N GLY A 479 -14.33 16.35 -25.08
CA GLY A 479 -13.22 15.83 -25.87
C GLY A 479 -13.61 15.29 -27.24
N GLY A 480 -12.61 14.83 -28.00
CA GLY A 480 -12.81 14.30 -29.35
C GLY A 480 -11.50 13.85 -30.00
N VAL A 481 -11.58 13.57 -31.30
CA VAL A 481 -10.42 13.20 -32.14
C VAL A 481 -9.96 14.42 -32.94
N VAL A 482 -8.65 14.64 -33.02
CA VAL A 482 -8.04 15.67 -33.88
C VAL A 482 -8.26 15.31 -35.35
N TYR A 483 -9.10 16.10 -36.02
CA TYR A 483 -9.37 15.97 -37.46
C TYR A 483 -8.32 16.72 -38.29
N ASP A 484 -7.97 17.94 -37.89
CA ASP A 484 -6.94 18.74 -38.55
C ASP A 484 -6.21 19.68 -37.58
N ILE A 485 -5.06 20.21 -38.00
CA ILE A 485 -4.25 21.17 -37.26
C ILE A 485 -3.84 22.28 -38.24
N LEU A 486 -4.33 23.50 -38.04
CA LEU A 486 -4.03 24.65 -38.90
C LEU A 486 -2.96 25.53 -38.24
N ASP A 487 -2.13 26.19 -39.05
CA ASP A 487 -1.14 27.15 -38.57
C ASP A 487 -1.79 28.51 -38.17
N ALA A 488 -0.96 29.44 -37.71
CA ALA A 488 -1.39 30.80 -37.35
C ALA A 488 -1.94 31.65 -38.52
N LYS A 489 -1.78 31.20 -39.77
CA LYS A 489 -2.35 31.83 -40.98
C LYS A 489 -3.67 31.17 -41.41
N GLY A 490 -4.14 30.16 -40.67
CA GLY A 490 -5.30 29.35 -41.03
C GLY A 490 -5.05 28.37 -42.18
N ALA A 491 -3.78 28.22 -42.60
CA ALA A 491 -3.38 27.22 -43.56
C ALA A 491 -3.33 25.85 -42.88
N GLY A 492 -4.06 24.87 -43.42
CA GLY A 492 -3.77 23.47 -43.11
C GLY A 492 -2.41 23.05 -43.71
N PRO A 493 -1.86 21.89 -43.33
CA PRO A 493 -0.54 21.44 -43.77
C PRO A 493 -0.36 21.31 -45.30
N ALA A 494 -1.46 21.37 -46.06
CA ALA A 494 -1.50 21.30 -47.53
C ALA A 494 -1.50 22.67 -48.26
N ALA A 495 -1.58 23.81 -47.56
CA ALA A 495 -1.78 25.12 -48.19
C ALA A 495 -0.50 26.00 -48.33
N ALA A 496 0.64 25.55 -47.82
CA ALA A 496 1.95 26.18 -48.05
C ALA A 496 2.70 25.45 -49.18
N GLY A 497 2.47 25.87 -50.43
CA GLY A 497 3.06 25.21 -51.60
C GLY A 497 4.56 25.48 -51.76
N GLY A 498 5.37 24.43 -51.93
CA GLY A 498 6.78 24.55 -52.33
C GLY A 498 7.73 23.50 -51.73
N GLY A 499 7.59 22.23 -52.12
CA GLY A 499 8.52 21.15 -51.72
C GLY A 499 7.82 19.94 -51.14
N SER A 500 7.97 18.78 -51.80
CA SER A 500 7.35 17.52 -51.45
C SER A 500 7.94 16.88 -50.18
N ASP A 501 7.16 16.77 -49.09
CA ASP A 501 7.00 15.51 -48.30
C ASP A 501 5.87 15.52 -47.21
N TRP A 502 4.83 16.37 -47.35
CA TRP A 502 3.87 16.65 -46.27
C TRP A 502 2.47 16.05 -46.45
N GLY A 503 2.38 14.91 -47.16
CA GLY A 503 1.20 14.03 -47.15
C GLY A 503 1.15 13.05 -45.96
N SER A 504 2.12 13.13 -45.05
CA SER A 504 2.33 12.21 -43.93
C SER A 504 1.57 12.63 -42.67
N ASN A 505 1.18 11.67 -41.82
CA ASN A 505 0.58 11.93 -40.50
C ASN A 505 1.63 12.39 -39.46
N ARG A 506 2.47 13.35 -39.85
CA ARG A 506 3.64 13.80 -39.10
C ARG A 506 3.22 14.76 -37.99
N PRO A 507 3.68 14.58 -36.75
CA PRO A 507 3.26 15.42 -35.64
C PRO A 507 3.81 16.85 -35.76
N VAL A 508 2.98 17.82 -35.43
CA VAL A 508 3.37 19.22 -35.22
C VAL A 508 4.06 19.31 -33.86
N GLY A 509 5.22 19.97 -33.80
CA GLY A 509 6.05 20.04 -32.60
C GLY A 509 5.64 21.10 -31.57
N PRO A 510 6.17 21.03 -30.33
CA PRO A 510 5.96 22.06 -29.31
C PRO A 510 6.51 23.44 -29.74
N GLY A 511 6.01 24.50 -29.09
CA GLY A 511 6.24 25.90 -29.47
C GLY A 511 5.41 26.38 -30.68
N SER A 512 4.66 25.47 -31.33
CA SER A 512 3.80 25.83 -32.46
C SER A 512 2.46 26.36 -31.97
N ARG A 513 2.14 27.61 -32.32
CA ARG A 513 0.79 28.17 -32.15
C ARG A 513 -0.12 27.68 -33.27
N VAL A 514 -1.16 26.93 -32.92
CA VAL A 514 -2.02 26.21 -33.87
C VAL A 514 -3.50 26.40 -33.58
N THR A 515 -4.33 26.22 -34.61
CA THR A 515 -5.77 25.96 -34.44
C THR A 515 -6.04 24.47 -34.61
N VAL A 516 -6.36 23.77 -33.52
CA VAL A 516 -6.79 22.38 -33.58
C VAL A 516 -8.25 22.30 -34.00
N VAL A 517 -8.53 21.47 -35.01
CA VAL A 517 -9.87 21.20 -35.54
C VAL A 517 -10.30 19.80 -35.09
N LEU A 518 -11.42 19.72 -34.36
CA LEU A 518 -11.96 18.46 -33.83
C LEU A 518 -12.97 17.82 -34.79
N GLY A 519 -13.01 16.49 -34.78
CA GLY A 519 -13.94 15.70 -35.57
C GLY A 519 -15.42 15.88 -35.19
N PRO A 520 -16.35 15.36 -36.00
CA PRO A 520 -17.78 15.43 -35.71
C PRO A 520 -18.23 14.53 -34.55
N GLN A 521 -17.42 13.52 -34.19
CA GLN A 521 -17.60 12.66 -33.03
C GLN A 521 -17.03 13.36 -31.79
N ILE A 522 -17.90 14.04 -31.04
CA ILE A 522 -17.55 14.75 -29.80
C ILE A 522 -18.05 13.90 -28.62
N GLN A 523 -17.18 13.63 -27.65
CA GLN A 523 -17.53 12.97 -26.39
C GLN A 523 -17.81 14.04 -25.32
N GLY A 524 -18.77 13.77 -24.43
CA GLY A 524 -19.12 14.66 -23.31
C GLY A 524 -19.94 15.89 -23.72
N GLY A 525 -21.22 15.71 -24.08
CA GLY A 525 -22.23 16.78 -23.95
C GLY A 525 -22.02 18.09 -24.74
N ALA A 526 -21.35 18.04 -25.90
CA ALA A 526 -20.95 19.19 -26.72
C ALA A 526 -19.84 20.07 -26.10
N MET A 527 -19.12 20.79 -26.97
CA MET A 527 -18.02 21.71 -26.61
C MET A 527 -18.50 23.00 -25.89
N GLN A 528 -19.69 22.95 -25.30
CA GLN A 528 -20.33 24.04 -24.56
C GLN A 528 -19.67 24.14 -23.18
N GLY A 529 -18.87 25.19 -22.98
CA GLY A 529 -18.18 25.44 -21.71
C GLY A 529 -16.66 25.54 -21.83
N ILE A 530 -16.04 25.09 -22.93
CA ILE A 530 -14.60 25.31 -23.14
C ILE A 530 -14.33 26.79 -23.38
N SER A 531 -13.47 27.37 -22.54
CA SER A 531 -13.16 28.79 -22.51
C SER A 531 -11.64 29.03 -22.57
N PRO A 532 -11.19 30.23 -22.95
CA PRO A 532 -9.81 30.66 -22.73
C PRO A 532 -9.36 30.38 -21.28
N GLY A 533 -8.15 29.86 -21.12
CA GLY A 533 -7.59 29.46 -19.83
C GLY A 533 -7.73 27.97 -19.49
N HIS A 534 -8.61 27.21 -20.15
CA HIS A 534 -8.75 25.76 -19.93
C HIS A 534 -7.51 24.99 -20.40
N LEU A 535 -7.24 23.81 -19.85
CA LEU A 535 -6.06 23.00 -20.22
C LEU A 535 -6.45 21.90 -21.21
N MET A 536 -5.62 21.66 -22.22
CA MET A 536 -5.83 20.63 -23.24
C MET A 536 -4.86 19.46 -23.05
N TRP A 537 -5.36 18.23 -23.19
CA TRP A 537 -4.61 16.99 -22.98
C TRP A 537 -4.75 16.06 -24.18
N ARG A 538 -3.68 15.34 -24.54
CA ARG A 538 -3.72 14.20 -25.46
C ARG A 538 -4.00 12.92 -24.70
N THR A 539 -5.25 12.49 -24.72
CA THR A 539 -5.74 11.30 -24.02
C THR A 539 -5.44 9.99 -24.75
N LYS A 540 -5.23 10.00 -26.06
CA LYS A 540 -4.92 8.81 -26.87
C LYS A 540 -3.89 9.08 -27.96
N ASP A 541 -2.98 8.13 -28.13
CA ASP A 541 -2.06 8.05 -29.28
C ASP A 541 -2.18 6.64 -29.91
N PRO A 542 -3.00 6.48 -30.98
CA PRO A 542 -3.20 5.19 -31.63
C PRO A 542 -1.93 4.58 -32.24
N ALA A 543 -0.92 5.39 -32.57
CA ALA A 543 0.34 4.91 -33.12
C ALA A 543 1.22 4.30 -32.01
N LEU A 544 1.23 4.91 -30.82
CA LEU A 544 1.86 4.33 -29.64
C LEU A 544 1.16 3.04 -29.20
N GLU A 545 -0.18 3.02 -29.12
CA GLU A 545 -0.95 1.81 -28.78
C GLU A 545 -0.66 0.66 -29.75
N SER A 546 -0.65 0.94 -31.06
CA SER A 546 -0.34 -0.07 -32.09
C SER A 546 1.11 -0.59 -31.98
N ARG A 547 2.08 0.29 -31.70
CA ARG A 547 3.49 -0.09 -31.49
C ARG A 547 3.66 -0.96 -30.24
N LEU A 548 2.97 -0.64 -29.15
CA LEU A 548 3.00 -1.43 -27.92
C LEU A 548 2.34 -2.80 -28.13
N ARG A 549 1.18 -2.87 -28.78
CA ARG A 549 0.51 -4.13 -29.15
C ARG A 549 1.40 -5.04 -30.00
N ALA A 550 2.02 -4.49 -31.05
CA ALA A 550 2.95 -5.24 -31.90
C ALA A 550 4.13 -5.88 -31.15
N SER A 551 4.53 -5.33 -29.99
CA SER A 551 5.63 -5.90 -29.17
C SER A 551 5.31 -7.23 -28.49
N TYR A 552 4.02 -7.56 -28.29
CA TYR A 552 3.57 -8.78 -27.60
C TYR A 552 2.52 -9.60 -28.36
N ASP A 553 1.85 -9.05 -29.36
CA ASP A 553 0.91 -9.79 -30.23
C ASP A 553 1.64 -10.72 -31.23
N SER A 554 2.96 -10.58 -31.37
CA SER A 554 3.77 -11.42 -32.27
C SER A 554 4.97 -12.04 -31.55
N LEU A 555 5.15 -13.36 -31.72
CA LEU A 555 6.34 -14.13 -31.29
C LEU A 555 7.54 -13.81 -32.21
N ALA A 556 7.84 -12.52 -32.38
CA ALA A 556 8.95 -12.07 -33.20
C ALA A 556 10.26 -12.42 -32.51
N ALA A 557 11.06 -13.30 -33.12
CA ALA A 557 12.35 -13.78 -32.61
C ALA A 557 13.41 -12.66 -32.37
N ALA A 558 13.09 -11.41 -32.74
CA ALA A 558 13.86 -10.22 -32.40
C ALA A 558 13.69 -9.76 -30.94
N ASN A 559 12.53 -10.02 -30.32
CA ASN A 559 12.19 -9.52 -28.97
C ASN A 559 12.55 -10.51 -27.85
N MET A 560 12.75 -11.79 -28.18
CA MET A 560 12.97 -12.83 -27.16
C MET A 560 14.31 -12.67 -26.43
N ARG A 561 14.24 -12.72 -25.10
CA ARG A 561 15.40 -12.73 -24.20
C ARG A 561 16.28 -13.95 -24.46
N ARG A 562 17.53 -13.72 -24.85
CA ARG A 562 18.53 -14.77 -25.08
C ARG A 562 19.28 -15.06 -23.77
N LEU A 563 18.93 -16.16 -23.12
CA LEU A 563 19.70 -16.71 -21.99
C LEU A 563 20.81 -17.61 -22.54
N PRO A 564 22.10 -17.39 -22.21
CA PRO A 564 23.16 -18.30 -22.60
C PRO A 564 22.97 -19.65 -21.90
N VAL A 565 23.05 -20.74 -22.65
CA VAL A 565 23.00 -22.11 -22.14
C VAL A 565 24.30 -22.80 -22.50
N THR A 566 25.12 -23.10 -21.49
CA THR A 566 26.33 -23.92 -21.67
C THR A 566 25.94 -25.39 -21.62
N ALA A 567 25.93 -26.06 -22.77
CA ALA A 567 25.73 -27.50 -22.87
C ALA A 567 27.07 -28.21 -23.11
N ALA A 568 27.48 -29.10 -22.21
CA ALA A 568 28.63 -29.96 -22.39
C ALA A 568 28.19 -31.32 -22.96
N VAL A 569 28.83 -31.76 -24.05
CA VAL A 569 28.55 -33.06 -24.69
C VAL A 569 29.81 -33.91 -24.62
N ALA A 570 29.76 -35.01 -23.85
CA ALA A 570 30.86 -35.95 -23.70
C ALA A 570 30.50 -37.31 -24.34
N GLY A 571 31.51 -38.03 -24.84
CA GLY A 571 31.36 -39.36 -25.42
C GLY A 571 32.67 -40.14 -25.35
N ALA A 572 32.57 -41.46 -25.35
CA ALA A 572 33.70 -42.38 -25.32
C ALA A 572 33.62 -43.39 -26.47
N VAL A 573 34.77 -43.87 -26.94
CA VAL A 573 34.82 -44.92 -27.98
C VAL A 573 34.17 -46.19 -27.43
N GLY A 574 33.11 -46.66 -28.10
CA GLY A 574 32.29 -47.81 -27.65
C GLY A 574 31.03 -47.44 -26.85
N ALA A 575 30.82 -46.16 -26.50
CA ALA A 575 29.53 -45.71 -26.00
C ALA A 575 28.47 -45.71 -27.12
N ALA A 576 27.21 -45.98 -26.78
CA ALA A 576 26.15 -46.21 -27.77
C ALA A 576 25.63 -44.92 -28.43
N THR A 577 26.18 -44.57 -29.60
CA THR A 577 25.49 -43.77 -30.63
C THR A 577 24.87 -44.70 -31.68
N ARG A 578 23.80 -44.29 -32.37
CA ARG A 578 23.07 -45.18 -33.29
C ARG A 578 23.81 -45.52 -34.59
N LEU A 579 24.89 -44.78 -34.90
CA LEU A 579 25.71 -44.98 -36.09
C LEU A 579 27.20 -44.90 -35.73
N PRO A 580 28.07 -45.69 -36.38
CA PRO A 580 29.52 -45.58 -36.22
C PRO A 580 30.03 -44.28 -36.84
N LEU A 581 30.94 -43.60 -36.14
CA LEU A 581 31.67 -42.45 -36.69
C LEU A 581 32.61 -42.95 -37.79
N VAL A 582 32.54 -42.32 -38.96
CA VAL A 582 33.37 -42.68 -40.13
C VAL A 582 34.38 -41.59 -40.43
N ALA A 583 35.54 -41.98 -40.97
CA ALA A 583 36.48 -41.04 -41.55
C ALA A 583 35.80 -40.25 -42.69
N ALA A 584 36.04 -38.94 -42.74
CA ALA A 584 35.40 -38.08 -43.72
C ALA A 584 35.96 -38.33 -45.13
N ALA A 585 35.19 -39.00 -45.98
CA ALA A 585 35.60 -39.32 -47.35
C ALA A 585 35.79 -38.08 -48.25
N ASN A 586 35.11 -36.96 -47.95
CA ASN A 586 35.16 -35.71 -48.73
C ASN A 586 35.46 -34.47 -47.88
N ARG A 587 34.70 -34.25 -46.80
CA ARG A 587 34.81 -33.05 -45.95
C ARG A 587 34.55 -33.40 -44.47
N PRO A 588 35.45 -33.04 -43.54
CA PRO A 588 35.24 -33.26 -42.10
C PRO A 588 34.15 -32.35 -41.53
N LEU A 589 33.60 -32.72 -40.38
CA LEU A 589 32.60 -31.91 -39.68
C LEU A 589 33.19 -30.56 -39.22
N THR A 590 32.54 -29.44 -39.57
CA THR A 590 32.92 -28.09 -39.10
C THR A 590 31.87 -27.47 -38.18
N ALA A 591 32.25 -26.41 -37.45
CA ALA A 591 31.33 -25.64 -36.61
C ALA A 591 30.10 -25.13 -37.40
N ASP A 592 30.28 -24.69 -38.65
CA ASP A 592 29.18 -24.24 -39.52
C ASP A 592 28.22 -25.37 -39.89
N ASP A 593 28.73 -26.58 -40.09
CA ASP A 593 27.92 -27.75 -40.44
C ASP A 593 27.11 -28.22 -39.22
N VAL A 594 27.68 -28.12 -38.01
CA VAL A 594 26.94 -28.29 -36.74
C VAL A 594 25.89 -27.19 -36.56
N ALA A 595 26.26 -25.91 -36.68
CA ALA A 595 25.33 -24.79 -36.54
C ALA A 595 24.13 -24.88 -37.49
N ARG A 596 24.38 -25.29 -38.75
CA ARG A 596 23.33 -25.52 -39.76
C ARG A 596 22.44 -26.72 -39.44
N ALA A 597 23.00 -27.79 -38.86
CA ALA A 597 22.24 -28.96 -38.41
C ALA A 597 21.40 -28.68 -37.15
N LEU A 598 21.92 -27.86 -36.23
CA LEU A 598 21.20 -27.37 -35.05
C LEU A 598 20.03 -26.46 -35.46
N GLY A 599 20.30 -25.50 -36.36
CA GLY A 599 19.33 -24.51 -36.84
C GLY A 599 19.12 -23.36 -35.84
N PRO A 600 18.68 -22.18 -36.32
CA PRO A 600 18.66 -20.96 -35.51
C PRO A 600 17.72 -21.03 -34.31
N GLN A 601 16.65 -21.81 -34.38
CA GLN A 601 15.64 -22.00 -33.33
C GLN A 601 15.77 -23.34 -32.58
N LEU A 602 16.87 -24.09 -32.73
CA LEU A 602 17.10 -25.41 -32.08
C LEU A 602 15.98 -26.48 -32.25
N GLY A 603 14.96 -26.23 -33.07
CA GLY A 603 13.77 -27.08 -33.19
C GLY A 603 12.65 -26.78 -32.18
N GLU A 604 12.76 -25.73 -31.37
CA GLU A 604 11.79 -25.32 -30.35
C GLU A 604 11.60 -23.78 -30.44
N PRO A 605 10.41 -23.26 -30.75
CA PRO A 605 10.20 -21.82 -30.96
C PRO A 605 10.65 -20.89 -29.83
N THR A 606 10.66 -21.36 -28.57
CA THR A 606 11.12 -20.59 -27.39
C THR A 606 12.63 -20.57 -27.18
N LEU A 607 13.41 -21.30 -27.98
CA LEU A 607 14.87 -21.40 -27.86
C LEU A 607 15.56 -20.97 -29.16
N ALA A 608 16.70 -20.30 -29.05
CA ALA A 608 17.49 -19.88 -30.22
C ALA A 608 19.00 -19.93 -29.93
N LEU A 609 19.80 -20.20 -30.96
CA LEU A 609 21.25 -20.09 -30.88
C LEU A 609 21.67 -18.62 -30.82
N ALA A 610 22.32 -18.24 -29.72
CA ALA A 610 22.84 -16.90 -29.49
C ALA A 610 24.38 -16.94 -29.53
N GLY A 611 24.96 -16.67 -30.71
CA GLY A 611 26.40 -16.79 -30.96
C GLY A 611 26.74 -17.97 -31.88
N GLY A 612 28.05 -18.15 -32.14
CA GLY A 612 28.55 -19.30 -32.89
C GLY A 612 28.56 -20.58 -32.04
N VAL A 613 28.78 -21.72 -32.70
CA VAL A 613 28.98 -23.01 -32.00
C VAL A 613 30.46 -23.18 -31.67
N ASP A 614 30.77 -23.27 -30.38
CA ASP A 614 32.11 -23.68 -29.92
C ASP A 614 32.25 -25.20 -30.05
N MET A 615 33.37 -25.63 -30.65
CA MET A 615 33.71 -27.03 -30.88
C MET A 615 34.80 -27.55 -29.94
N THR A 616 35.40 -26.70 -29.08
CA THR A 616 36.53 -27.06 -28.21
C THR A 616 36.21 -28.20 -27.22
N GLY A 617 34.93 -28.41 -26.90
CA GLY A 617 34.45 -29.50 -26.05
C GLY A 617 34.08 -30.80 -26.79
N LEU A 618 34.09 -30.87 -28.13
CA LEU A 618 33.75 -32.10 -28.84
C LEU A 618 34.94 -33.08 -28.84
N GLY A 619 34.80 -34.19 -28.10
CA GLY A 619 35.74 -35.32 -28.09
C GLY A 619 35.75 -36.18 -29.37
N LEU A 620 35.70 -35.55 -30.55
CA LEU A 620 35.83 -36.23 -31.85
C LEU A 620 37.29 -36.18 -32.32
N ALA A 621 37.82 -37.30 -32.81
CA ALA A 621 39.10 -37.31 -33.49
C ALA A 621 39.06 -36.45 -34.77
N ALA A 622 40.18 -35.79 -35.08
CA ALA A 622 40.30 -34.96 -36.28
C ALA A 622 40.03 -35.78 -37.55
N GLY A 623 39.25 -35.23 -38.48
CA GLY A 623 38.94 -35.87 -39.76
C GLY A 623 37.70 -36.78 -39.78
N LEU A 624 36.88 -36.80 -38.72
CA LEU A 624 35.63 -37.57 -38.69
C LEU A 624 34.44 -36.83 -39.34
N PHE A 625 33.47 -37.61 -39.82
CA PHE A 625 32.16 -37.17 -40.27
C PHE A 625 31.06 -37.69 -39.32
N MET A 626 30.07 -36.83 -39.02
CA MET A 626 28.85 -37.19 -38.29
C MET A 626 27.63 -36.81 -39.13
N PRO A 627 26.65 -37.73 -39.33
CA PRO A 627 25.41 -37.41 -40.02
C PRO A 627 24.61 -36.31 -39.32
N ALA A 628 24.05 -35.36 -40.09
CA ALA A 628 23.21 -34.29 -39.55
C ALA A 628 21.95 -34.80 -38.82
N SER A 629 21.53 -36.05 -39.04
CA SER A 629 20.47 -36.71 -38.29
C SER A 629 20.84 -36.98 -36.83
N GLU A 630 22.09 -37.38 -36.56
CA GLU A 630 22.57 -37.62 -35.19
C GLU A 630 22.67 -36.29 -34.44
N ILE A 631 23.22 -35.24 -35.07
CA ILE A 631 23.28 -33.88 -34.49
C ILE A 631 21.88 -33.37 -34.15
N LYS A 632 20.89 -33.57 -35.03
CA LYS A 632 19.48 -33.21 -34.77
C LYS A 632 18.85 -34.05 -33.66
N SER A 633 19.25 -35.31 -33.48
CA SER A 633 18.80 -36.18 -32.40
C SER A 633 19.36 -35.72 -31.04
N VAL A 634 20.67 -35.48 -30.96
CA VAL A 634 21.34 -34.94 -29.75
C VAL A 634 20.75 -33.58 -29.38
N ARG A 635 20.55 -32.69 -30.35
CA ARG A 635 19.86 -31.41 -30.17
C ARG A 635 18.47 -31.58 -29.54
N ARG A 636 17.65 -32.49 -30.09
CA ARG A 636 16.30 -32.74 -29.54
C ARG A 636 16.38 -33.25 -28.10
N GLN A 637 17.26 -34.21 -27.81
CA GLN A 637 17.46 -34.73 -26.45
C GLN A 637 17.93 -33.65 -25.49
N ALA A 638 18.85 -32.77 -25.91
CA ALA A 638 19.33 -31.66 -25.09
C ALA A 638 18.24 -30.60 -24.84
N VAL A 639 17.39 -30.31 -25.83
CA VAL A 639 16.22 -29.43 -25.68
C VAL A 639 15.17 -30.06 -24.77
N GLU A 640 14.85 -31.33 -24.95
CA GLU A 640 13.93 -32.10 -24.08
C GLU A 640 14.43 -32.12 -22.63
N ALA A 641 15.73 -32.36 -22.42
CA ALA A 641 16.37 -32.33 -21.11
C ALA A 641 16.38 -30.92 -20.48
N LEU A 642 16.67 -29.88 -21.26
CA LEU A 642 16.62 -28.48 -20.80
C LEU A 642 15.20 -28.08 -20.39
N LEU A 643 14.19 -28.44 -21.19
CA LEU A 643 12.78 -28.18 -20.87
C LEU A 643 12.29 -29.04 -19.70
N ALA A 644 12.81 -30.26 -19.52
CA ALA A 644 12.54 -31.07 -18.33
C ALA A 644 13.16 -30.45 -17.07
N ALA A 645 14.43 -30.05 -17.11
CA ALA A 645 15.11 -29.37 -16.01
C ALA A 645 14.44 -28.03 -15.67
N ARG A 646 14.01 -27.25 -16.68
CA ARG A 646 13.18 -26.04 -16.49
C ARG A 646 11.79 -26.31 -15.91
N ARG A 647 11.31 -27.55 -15.87
CA ARG A 647 10.04 -27.92 -15.20
C ARG A 647 10.27 -28.57 -13.82
N GLN A 648 11.51 -28.88 -13.46
CA GLN A 648 11.85 -29.43 -12.15
C GLN A 648 12.04 -28.29 -11.14
N HIS A 649 10.94 -27.91 -10.49
CA HIS A 649 10.95 -26.96 -9.39
C HIS A 649 10.66 -27.72 -8.07
N PRO A 650 11.64 -27.89 -7.17
CA PRO A 650 11.51 -28.65 -5.91
C PRO A 650 10.70 -27.90 -4.84
N ARG A 651 9.57 -27.30 -5.22
CA ARG A 651 8.70 -26.51 -4.35
C ARG A 651 7.77 -27.39 -3.51
N ALA A 652 7.48 -28.58 -4.03
CA ALA A 652 6.76 -29.65 -3.34
C ALA A 652 7.69 -30.58 -2.54
N ASP A 653 9.01 -30.34 -2.52
CA ASP A 653 9.93 -31.11 -1.69
C ASP A 653 9.62 -30.87 -0.21
N GLY A 654 9.47 -31.96 0.55
CA GLY A 654 9.02 -31.89 1.94
C GLY A 654 7.56 -31.43 2.13
N LEU A 655 6.74 -31.40 1.07
CA LEU A 655 5.30 -31.13 1.20
C LEU A 655 4.66 -32.15 2.16
N ALA A 656 3.96 -31.66 3.19
CA ALA A 656 3.36 -32.50 4.21
C ALA A 656 2.32 -33.47 3.59
N GLU A 657 2.39 -34.77 3.91
CA GLU A 657 1.49 -35.77 3.31
C GLU A 657 0.02 -35.58 3.69
N ALA A 658 -0.25 -35.14 4.92
CA ALA A 658 -1.59 -34.89 5.46
C ALA A 658 -1.78 -33.41 5.83
N PRO A 659 -3.04 -32.92 5.94
CA PRO A 659 -3.33 -31.57 6.43
C PRO A 659 -2.76 -31.30 7.83
N VAL A 660 -2.02 -30.21 8.00
CA VAL A 660 -1.34 -29.86 9.27
C VAL A 660 -2.10 -28.82 10.08
N LEU A 661 -3.03 -28.08 9.45
CA LEU A 661 -3.82 -27.05 10.12
C LEU A 661 -4.57 -27.55 11.37
N PRO A 662 -5.20 -28.75 11.40
CA PRO A 662 -5.93 -29.22 12.59
C PRO A 662 -5.05 -29.30 13.84
N ASP A 663 -3.81 -29.80 13.71
CA ASP A 663 -2.86 -29.92 14.81
C ASP A 663 -2.30 -28.56 15.25
N MET A 664 -2.09 -27.63 14.30
CA MET A 664 -1.70 -26.26 14.61
C MET A 664 -2.80 -25.53 15.40
N LEU A 665 -4.06 -25.67 14.99
CA LEU A 665 -5.22 -25.10 15.70
C LEU A 665 -5.42 -25.76 17.07
N ALA A 666 -5.27 -27.09 17.18
CA ALA A 666 -5.33 -27.79 18.47
C ALA A 666 -4.23 -27.31 19.43
N THR A 667 -3.01 -27.11 18.93
CA THR A 667 -1.88 -26.58 19.70
C THR A 667 -2.15 -25.15 20.19
N ALA A 668 -2.67 -24.28 19.32
CA ALA A 668 -3.05 -22.92 19.70
C ALA A 668 -4.17 -22.89 20.76
N ARG A 669 -5.17 -23.77 20.61
CA ARG A 669 -6.33 -23.89 21.52
C ARG A 669 -5.96 -24.48 22.89
N ALA A 670 -4.96 -25.35 22.96
CA ALA A 670 -4.48 -25.94 24.21
C ALA A 670 -3.60 -25.00 25.04
N ALA A 671 -3.04 -23.95 24.43
CA ALA A 671 -2.08 -23.07 25.08
C ALA A 671 -2.73 -22.25 26.22
N ALA A 672 -2.07 -22.22 27.39
CA ALA A 672 -2.50 -21.42 28.53
C ALA A 672 -1.92 -19.98 28.48
N PRO A 673 -2.63 -18.97 29.02
CA PRO A 673 -2.08 -17.65 29.26
C PRO A 673 -1.11 -17.67 30.47
N PRO A 674 -0.08 -16.82 30.51
CA PRO A 674 0.83 -16.75 31.66
C PRO A 674 0.08 -16.37 32.96
N PRO A 675 0.37 -16.98 34.13
CA PRO A 675 -0.35 -16.71 35.38
C PRO A 675 -0.36 -15.24 35.81
N GLN A 676 0.71 -14.51 35.52
CA GLN A 676 0.84 -13.07 35.77
C GLN A 676 -0.18 -12.23 34.97
N VAL A 677 -0.58 -12.67 33.77
CA VAL A 677 -1.59 -12.00 32.95
C VAL A 677 -2.99 -12.22 33.53
N LEU A 678 -3.28 -13.44 34.01
CA LEU A 678 -4.57 -13.72 34.67
C LEU A 678 -4.75 -12.88 35.95
N ARG A 679 -3.70 -12.76 36.78
CA ARG A 679 -3.73 -11.89 37.97
C ARG A 679 -3.99 -10.43 37.59
N LEU A 680 -3.23 -9.91 36.63
CA LEU A 680 -3.38 -8.54 36.12
C LEU A 680 -4.82 -8.25 35.62
N LEU A 681 -5.46 -9.20 34.93
CA LEU A 681 -6.83 -9.03 34.43
C LEU A 681 -7.85 -8.94 35.57
N SER A 682 -7.72 -9.76 36.61
CA SER A 682 -8.61 -9.71 37.79
C SER A 682 -8.38 -8.46 38.64
N ASP A 683 -7.13 -8.01 38.80
CA ASP A 683 -6.78 -6.79 39.55
C ASP A 683 -7.34 -5.51 38.90
N LEU A 684 -7.50 -5.50 37.56
CA LEU A 684 -7.98 -4.36 36.76
C LEU A 684 -9.49 -4.36 36.50
N SER A 685 -10.22 -5.34 37.02
CA SER A 685 -11.63 -5.56 36.72
C SER A 685 -12.58 -4.49 37.28
N CYS A 686 -13.57 -4.06 36.49
CA CYS A 686 -14.55 -3.04 36.91
C CYS A 686 -15.62 -3.55 37.89
N SER A 687 -15.70 -4.87 38.10
CA SER A 687 -16.52 -5.52 39.14
C SER A 687 -15.81 -5.64 40.49
N ALA A 688 -14.49 -5.42 40.56
CA ALA A 688 -13.73 -5.36 41.80
C ALA A 688 -13.94 -4.03 42.53
N THR A 689 -15.18 -3.77 42.99
CA THR A 689 -15.47 -2.65 43.88
C THR A 689 -14.73 -2.82 45.19
N ALA A 690 -13.80 -1.91 45.46
CA ALA A 690 -13.18 -1.80 46.77
C ALA A 690 -14.24 -1.45 47.82
N ALA A 691 -14.35 -2.30 48.84
CA ALA A 691 -14.88 -1.86 50.12
C ALA A 691 -13.86 -0.89 50.74
N ALA A 692 -14.14 0.41 50.67
CA ALA A 692 -13.33 1.45 51.27
C ALA A 692 -14.22 2.55 51.85
N THR A 693 -14.65 2.33 53.09
CA THR A 693 -15.45 3.26 53.90
C THR A 693 -14.63 4.48 54.32
N THR A 694 -14.93 5.67 53.79
CA THR A 694 -14.71 6.91 54.56
C THR A 694 -15.77 7.95 54.26
N THR A 695 -16.60 8.23 55.26
CA THR A 695 -17.62 9.29 55.20
C THR A 695 -16.98 10.66 55.39
N THR A 696 -16.94 11.48 54.34
CA THR A 696 -16.72 12.93 54.50
C THR A 696 -17.75 13.70 53.68
N LYS A 697 -18.79 14.21 54.36
CA LYS A 697 -19.74 15.14 53.76
C LYS A 697 -18.97 16.37 53.24
N ARG A 698 -19.04 16.65 51.95
CA ARG A 698 -18.74 17.97 51.40
C ARG A 698 -19.82 18.35 50.41
N THR A 699 -20.65 19.31 50.82
CA THR A 699 -21.71 19.90 50.00
C THR A 699 -21.09 20.60 48.79
N VAL A 700 -21.53 20.22 47.59
CA VAL A 700 -21.33 21.00 46.37
C VAL A 700 -22.69 21.54 45.95
N THR A 701 -22.77 22.86 45.85
CA THR A 701 -23.98 23.61 45.48
C THR A 701 -24.31 23.47 44.00
N ALA A 702 -25.59 23.55 43.67
CA ALA A 702 -26.11 23.30 42.33
C ALA A 702 -25.69 24.36 41.29
N ALA A 703 -25.37 23.88 40.09
CA ALA A 703 -25.33 24.66 38.84
C ALA A 703 -25.54 23.72 37.64
N ALA A 704 -26.77 23.20 37.45
CA ALA A 704 -27.09 22.26 36.38
C ALA A 704 -28.57 22.36 35.92
N THR A 705 -29.01 23.55 35.49
CA THR A 705 -30.34 23.77 34.90
C THR A 705 -30.31 24.87 33.83
N ALA A 706 -29.87 24.56 32.59
CA ALA A 706 -30.10 25.38 31.39
C ALA A 706 -29.69 24.67 30.07
N ALA A 707 -30.19 23.46 29.79
CA ALA A 707 -29.96 22.79 28.48
C ALA A 707 -30.99 21.70 28.12
N ALA A 708 -32.25 21.83 28.54
CA ALA A 708 -33.28 20.80 28.33
C ALA A 708 -34.70 21.37 28.20
N ALA A 709 -34.92 22.33 27.27
CA ALA A 709 -36.25 22.90 27.00
C ALA A 709 -36.32 23.59 25.62
N ALA A 710 -36.06 22.87 24.52
CA ALA A 710 -36.31 23.34 23.14
C ALA A 710 -36.29 22.20 22.09
N ALA A 711 -37.16 21.21 22.22
CA ALA A 711 -37.35 20.17 21.20
C ALA A 711 -38.71 19.45 21.36
N ASP A 712 -39.82 20.20 21.24
CA ASP A 712 -41.15 19.60 21.09
C ASP A 712 -42.04 20.47 20.19
N ALA A 713 -42.05 20.15 18.89
CA ALA A 713 -42.95 20.70 17.88
C ALA A 713 -42.88 19.89 16.56
N GLY A 714 -43.62 18.78 16.50
CA GLY A 714 -44.24 18.24 15.28
C GLY A 714 -43.36 17.76 14.11
N VAL A 715 -43.28 16.44 13.95
CA VAL A 715 -43.29 15.77 12.62
C VAL A 715 -44.23 14.57 12.70
N GLU A 716 -45.05 14.37 11.67
CA GLU A 716 -46.06 13.31 11.56
C GLU A 716 -45.48 11.90 11.32
N GLU A 717 -46.36 10.91 11.37
CA GLU A 717 -46.12 9.47 11.32
C GLU A 717 -45.44 8.96 10.03
N GLY A 718 -44.82 7.78 10.12
CA GLY A 718 -44.74 6.87 8.95
C GLY A 718 -43.37 6.27 8.60
N TYR A 719 -42.75 5.51 9.51
CA TYR A 719 -41.82 4.43 9.13
C TYR A 719 -42.01 3.20 10.03
N ASP A 720 -42.65 2.19 9.45
CA ASP A 720 -42.73 0.84 10.02
C ASP A 720 -41.39 0.12 9.76
N ASN A 721 -40.76 -0.36 10.82
CA ASN A 721 -39.58 -1.22 10.76
C ASN A 721 -39.92 -2.50 11.52
N GLY A 722 -40.31 -3.54 10.78
CA GLY A 722 -40.43 -4.90 11.30
C GLY A 722 -39.12 -5.34 11.95
N ASN A 723 -39.18 -5.62 13.25
CA ASN A 723 -38.02 -5.93 14.07
C ASN A 723 -38.01 -7.42 14.39
N ASP A 724 -37.43 -8.23 13.49
CA ASP A 724 -37.20 -9.65 13.74
C ASP A 724 -36.04 -9.83 14.73
N ASP A 725 -36.32 -10.54 15.83
CA ASP A 725 -35.32 -10.95 16.83
C ASP A 725 -34.32 -11.95 16.20
N VAL A 726 -33.20 -11.44 15.68
CA VAL A 726 -32.08 -12.28 15.19
C VAL A 726 -31.35 -12.92 16.37
N SER A 727 -31.97 -13.95 16.93
CA SER A 727 -31.33 -14.88 17.86
C SER A 727 -30.45 -15.86 17.09
N TRP A 728 -29.15 -15.89 17.43
CA TRP A 728 -28.19 -16.77 16.77
C TRP A 728 -28.42 -18.23 17.18
N THR A 729 -29.07 -19.01 16.31
CA THR A 729 -29.24 -20.45 16.49
C THR A 729 -27.99 -21.21 16.07
N ALA A 730 -27.12 -21.49 17.05
CA ALA A 730 -26.09 -22.51 16.88
C ALA A 730 -26.77 -23.89 16.73
N SER A 731 -26.56 -24.54 15.59
CA SER A 731 -27.16 -25.83 15.28
C SER A 731 -26.42 -27.00 15.95
N GLY A 732 -27.15 -27.74 16.79
CA GLY A 732 -26.79 -29.12 17.19
C GLY A 732 -26.12 -29.28 18.56
N GLY A 733 -26.91 -29.68 19.59
CA GLY A 733 -26.32 -30.23 20.82
C GLY A 733 -27.15 -30.15 22.11
N GLY A 734 -28.27 -30.90 22.19
CA GLY A 734 -28.85 -31.38 23.46
C GLY A 734 -29.29 -30.35 24.52
N ALA A 735 -30.59 -30.03 24.55
CA ALA A 735 -31.16 -29.22 25.62
C ALA A 735 -31.26 -29.97 26.97
N ALA A 736 -30.64 -29.43 28.02
CA ALA A 736 -30.97 -29.72 29.41
C ALA A 736 -31.26 -28.39 30.12
N ALA A 737 -32.51 -28.21 30.58
CA ALA A 737 -32.93 -26.97 31.22
C ALA A 737 -32.26 -26.81 32.59
N ALA A 738 -31.52 -25.72 32.80
CA ALA A 738 -30.97 -25.33 34.08
C ALA A 738 -31.64 -24.03 34.56
N ALA A 739 -32.20 -24.06 35.77
CA ALA A 739 -32.89 -22.93 36.37
C ALA A 739 -31.94 -21.74 36.62
N GLY A 740 -32.50 -20.52 36.60
CA GLY A 740 -31.72 -19.29 36.60
C GLY A 740 -30.84 -19.11 37.84
N SER A 741 -29.52 -19.15 37.63
CA SER A 741 -28.57 -18.50 38.54
C SER A 741 -28.48 -17.02 38.17
N ARG A 742 -28.62 -16.13 39.16
CA ARG A 742 -28.14 -14.75 39.03
C ARG A 742 -26.62 -14.80 39.02
N GLY A 743 -26.04 -14.95 37.83
CA GLY A 743 -24.59 -14.99 37.64
C GLY A 743 -23.93 -13.72 38.19
N GLY A 744 -22.78 -13.88 38.85
CA GLY A 744 -21.98 -12.76 39.31
C GLY A 744 -21.57 -11.84 38.15
N ALA A 745 -21.38 -10.55 38.44
CA ALA A 745 -20.97 -9.56 37.44
C ALA A 745 -19.72 -10.04 36.69
N PRO A 746 -19.64 -9.88 35.36
CA PRO A 746 -18.54 -10.42 34.58
C PRO A 746 -17.24 -9.68 34.89
N ASP A 747 -16.21 -10.47 35.25
CA ASP A 747 -14.85 -9.98 35.50
C ASP A 747 -14.24 -9.42 34.20
N VAL A 748 -14.28 -8.08 34.04
CA VAL A 748 -13.95 -7.36 32.79
C VAL A 748 -13.25 -6.05 33.12
N CYS A 749 -12.09 -5.84 32.49
CA CYS A 749 -11.38 -4.57 32.50
C CYS A 749 -11.93 -3.65 31.40
N ILE A 750 -12.28 -2.41 31.75
CA ILE A 750 -12.51 -1.32 30.80
C ILE A 750 -11.32 -0.36 30.93
N ARG A 751 -10.65 -0.08 29.82
CA ARG A 751 -9.59 0.93 29.71
C ARG A 751 -9.99 2.02 28.72
N VAL A 752 -9.48 3.22 28.92
CA VAL A 752 -9.65 4.34 28.00
C VAL A 752 -8.33 4.74 27.36
N LEU A 753 -8.34 5.09 26.08
CA LEU A 753 -7.21 5.69 25.38
C LEU A 753 -7.50 7.17 25.16
N CYS A 754 -6.62 8.01 25.69
CA CYS A 754 -6.68 9.47 25.63
C CYS A 754 -5.59 10.01 24.70
N ARG A 755 -5.95 11.00 23.87
CA ARG A 755 -5.07 11.67 22.91
C ARG A 755 -4.71 13.11 23.32
N THR A 756 -5.42 13.68 24.29
CA THR A 756 -5.10 14.99 24.89
C THR A 756 -4.94 14.91 26.41
N ARG A 757 -4.36 15.95 27.01
CA ARG A 757 -4.17 16.07 28.47
C ARG A 757 -5.51 16.17 29.20
N GLU A 758 -6.45 16.92 28.65
CA GLU A 758 -7.76 17.18 29.21
C GLU A 758 -8.62 15.91 29.22
N GLN A 759 -8.49 15.07 28.18
CA GLN A 759 -9.08 13.72 28.15
C GLN A 759 -8.53 12.82 29.27
N VAL A 760 -7.20 12.88 29.53
CA VAL A 760 -6.60 12.16 30.67
C VAL A 760 -7.17 12.69 31.99
N ASP A 761 -7.16 14.00 32.22
CA ASP A 761 -7.65 14.58 33.48
C ASP A 761 -9.15 14.30 33.72
N ALA A 762 -9.97 14.24 32.66
CA ALA A 762 -11.37 13.82 32.73
C ALA A 762 -11.50 12.32 33.03
N ALA A 763 -10.72 11.45 32.39
CA ALA A 763 -10.68 10.02 32.70
C ALA A 763 -10.26 9.74 34.16
N LEU A 764 -9.32 10.53 34.71
CA LEU A 764 -8.87 10.40 36.09
C LEU A 764 -9.95 10.77 37.14
N GLN A 765 -11.05 11.43 36.75
CA GLN A 765 -12.21 11.63 37.63
C GLN A 765 -13.05 10.36 37.82
N VAL A 766 -12.95 9.39 36.90
CA VAL A 766 -13.72 8.14 36.94
C VAL A 766 -13.13 7.18 37.97
N GLN A 767 -13.78 7.07 39.13
CA GLN A 767 -13.21 6.43 40.33
C GLN A 767 -12.93 4.93 40.18
N TRP A 768 -13.71 4.22 39.36
CA TRP A 768 -13.54 2.77 39.14
C TRP A 768 -12.54 2.45 38.01
N LEU A 769 -12.16 3.42 37.19
CA LEU A 769 -11.23 3.22 36.08
C LEU A 769 -9.85 2.89 36.63
N ARG A 770 -9.29 1.74 36.26
CA ARG A 770 -7.98 1.25 36.75
C ARG A 770 -6.82 1.48 35.78
N GLU A 771 -7.12 1.70 34.51
CA GLU A 771 -6.15 1.67 33.42
C GLU A 771 -6.42 2.79 32.39
N VAL A 772 -5.38 3.55 32.06
CA VAL A 772 -5.41 4.63 31.06
C VAL A 772 -4.30 4.40 30.04
N VAL A 773 -4.64 4.44 28.76
CA VAL A 773 -3.69 4.48 27.65
C VAL A 773 -3.49 5.93 27.23
N VAL A 774 -2.26 6.33 26.95
CA VAL A 774 -1.93 7.64 26.40
C VAL A 774 -1.31 7.50 25.00
N ASP A 775 -1.87 8.23 24.04
CA ASP A 775 -1.53 8.19 22.61
C ASP A 775 -1.36 9.62 22.05
N PHE A 776 -0.43 10.38 22.64
CA PHE A 776 -0.15 11.75 22.20
C PHE A 776 0.82 11.67 21.01
N LEU A 777 0.29 11.82 19.79
CA LEU A 777 1.03 11.59 18.54
C LEU A 777 2.24 12.52 18.35
N GLU A 778 2.14 13.75 18.86
CA GLU A 778 3.21 14.76 18.87
C GLU A 778 4.08 14.71 20.14
N VAL A 779 3.88 13.70 21.00
CA VAL A 779 4.56 13.44 22.30
C VAL A 779 4.64 14.60 23.32
N GLN A 780 4.20 15.81 22.97
CA GLN A 780 4.12 16.98 23.85
C GLN A 780 3.10 16.73 24.97
N GLY A 781 3.48 16.97 26.22
CA GLY A 781 2.64 16.67 27.39
C GLY A 781 2.56 15.19 27.77
N LEU A 782 3.18 14.27 27.01
CA LEU A 782 3.09 12.83 27.24
C LEU A 782 3.73 12.41 28.56
N LYS A 783 4.87 13.01 28.92
CA LYS A 783 5.57 12.75 30.18
C LYS A 783 4.72 13.18 31.38
N GLU A 784 4.07 14.33 31.27
CA GLU A 784 3.20 14.92 32.27
C GLU A 784 1.92 14.08 32.43
N ALA A 785 1.36 13.58 31.32
CA ALA A 785 0.23 12.65 31.32
C ALA A 785 0.60 11.33 32.01
N VAL A 786 1.73 10.71 31.65
CA VAL A 786 2.23 9.49 32.29
C VAL A 786 2.43 9.69 33.80
N ALA A 787 3.07 10.79 34.20
CA ALA A 787 3.27 11.12 35.60
C ALA A 787 1.95 11.30 36.37
N ALA A 788 0.93 11.91 35.76
CA ALA A 788 -0.38 12.11 36.40
C ALA A 788 -1.20 10.82 36.56
N VAL A 789 -1.20 9.94 35.54
CA VAL A 789 -1.86 8.63 35.66
C VAL A 789 -1.21 7.82 36.79
N ARG A 790 0.13 7.77 36.83
CA ARG A 790 0.89 7.08 37.90
C ARG A 790 0.65 7.70 39.28
N ALA A 791 0.62 9.03 39.39
CA ALA A 791 0.34 9.72 40.65
C ALA A 791 -1.08 9.43 41.18
N SER A 792 -2.02 9.05 40.30
CA SER A 792 -3.37 8.63 40.70
C SER A 792 -3.46 7.16 41.15
N GLY A 793 -2.35 6.40 41.12
CA GLY A 793 -2.32 4.98 41.47
C GLY A 793 -2.98 4.06 40.42
N ARG A 794 -3.18 4.55 39.19
CA ARG A 794 -3.72 3.78 38.06
C ARG A 794 -2.61 3.26 37.17
N ARG A 795 -2.88 2.14 36.48
CA ARG A 795 -1.97 1.58 35.48
C ARG A 795 -1.92 2.50 34.25
N VAL A 796 -0.72 2.84 33.81
CA VAL A 796 -0.48 3.63 32.59
C VAL A 796 0.09 2.76 31.48
N VAL A 797 -0.53 2.83 30.31
CA VAL A 797 -0.03 2.23 29.07
C VAL A 797 0.29 3.35 28.09
N VAL A 798 1.44 3.27 27.41
CA VAL A 798 1.81 4.27 26.39
C VAL A 798 1.78 3.64 25.01
N ALA A 799 1.09 4.26 24.05
CA ALA A 799 1.09 3.81 22.66
C ALA A 799 2.40 4.22 21.96
N THR A 800 3.12 3.24 21.39
CA THR A 800 4.29 3.51 20.53
C THR A 800 3.84 4.02 19.16
N PRO A 801 4.69 4.59 18.30
CA PRO A 801 4.30 4.99 16.94
C PRO A 801 3.87 3.77 16.10
N ARG A 802 2.96 3.98 15.13
CA ARG A 802 2.53 2.94 14.17
C ARG A 802 3.59 2.60 13.13
N VAL A 803 4.49 3.54 12.86
CA VAL A 803 5.58 3.42 11.90
C VAL A 803 6.88 3.69 12.63
N LEU A 804 7.92 2.92 12.32
CA LEU A 804 9.29 3.18 12.74
C LEU A 804 10.16 3.10 11.48
N LYS A 805 10.79 4.21 11.10
CA LYS A 805 11.73 4.28 9.96
C LYS A 805 13.18 4.19 10.45
N PRO A 806 14.17 3.93 9.58
CA PRO A 806 15.58 4.02 9.96
C PRO A 806 15.92 5.43 10.44
N ASP A 807 16.89 5.55 11.36
CA ASP A 807 17.24 6.76 12.11
C ASP A 807 16.24 7.18 13.22
N GLU A 808 15.08 6.53 13.34
CA GLU A 808 14.11 6.79 14.43
C GLU A 808 14.36 5.96 15.71
N GLN A 809 15.49 5.25 15.84
CA GLN A 809 15.76 4.36 17.00
C GLN A 809 15.74 5.08 18.35
N ARG A 810 15.95 6.40 18.39
CA ARG A 810 15.83 7.17 19.64
C ARG A 810 14.42 7.20 20.22
N LEU A 811 13.39 6.85 19.43
CA LEU A 811 12.01 6.77 19.91
C LEU A 811 11.83 5.68 20.97
N TRP A 812 12.34 4.45 20.77
CA TRP A 812 12.16 3.39 21.77
C TRP A 812 12.85 3.75 23.11
N LEU A 813 14.02 4.40 23.08
CA LEU A 813 14.67 4.95 24.28
C LEU A 813 13.79 5.98 25.01
N PHE A 814 13.13 6.87 24.26
CA PHE A 814 12.20 7.84 24.83
C PHE A 814 11.02 7.15 25.52
N TYR A 815 10.36 6.19 24.86
CA TYR A 815 9.21 5.46 25.44
C TYR A 815 9.58 4.67 26.71
N LEU A 816 10.75 4.02 26.73
CA LEU A 816 11.22 3.32 27.94
C LEU A 816 11.51 4.29 29.10
N ARG A 817 12.02 5.49 28.82
CA ARG A 817 12.31 6.52 29.83
C ARG A 817 11.05 7.18 30.43
N LEU A 818 9.87 7.00 29.85
CA LEU A 818 8.61 7.45 30.45
C LEU A 818 8.25 6.65 31.71
N GLY A 819 8.71 5.40 31.83
CA GLY A 819 8.35 4.51 32.93
C GLY A 819 6.87 4.14 32.93
N ALA A 820 6.37 3.68 31.79
CA ALA A 820 5.01 3.14 31.69
C ALA A 820 4.92 1.72 32.29
N ASP A 821 3.73 1.29 32.70
CA ASP A 821 3.50 -0.09 33.17
C ASP A 821 3.35 -1.08 31.98
N ALA A 822 3.01 -0.56 30.80
CA ALA A 822 3.13 -1.26 29.53
C ALA A 822 3.35 -0.31 28.35
N LEU A 823 3.87 -0.87 27.25
CA LEU A 823 3.82 -0.26 25.93
C LEU A 823 2.77 -0.98 25.08
N LEU A 824 1.85 -0.20 24.49
CA LEU A 824 0.96 -0.66 23.43
C LEU A 824 1.72 -0.53 22.11
N VAL A 825 2.28 -1.64 21.65
CA VAL A 825 3.19 -1.74 20.51
C VAL A 825 2.41 -1.83 19.20
N ARG A 826 2.71 -0.90 18.29
CA ARG A 826 1.97 -0.68 17.04
C ARG A 826 2.76 -0.98 15.75
N SER A 827 3.98 -1.48 15.85
CA SER A 827 4.79 -1.86 14.67
C SER A 827 5.67 -3.09 14.94
N ALA A 828 5.88 -3.92 13.91
CA ALA A 828 6.73 -5.12 14.01
C ALA A 828 8.18 -4.77 14.34
N GLY A 829 8.73 -3.66 13.80
CA GLY A 829 10.09 -3.21 14.11
C GLY A 829 10.27 -2.77 15.57
N MET A 830 9.30 -2.04 16.14
CA MET A 830 9.30 -1.71 17.57
C MET A 830 9.19 -2.96 18.44
N LEU A 831 8.31 -3.89 18.04
CA LEU A 831 8.09 -5.16 18.73
C LEU A 831 9.38 -6.00 18.74
N HIS A 832 10.04 -6.16 17.59
CA HIS A 832 11.33 -6.86 17.46
C HIS A 832 12.43 -6.21 18.31
N GLN A 833 12.62 -4.89 18.17
CA GLN A 833 13.69 -4.15 18.84
C GLN A 833 13.61 -4.23 20.37
N LEU A 834 12.41 -4.14 20.95
CA LEU A 834 12.23 -4.26 22.40
C LEU A 834 12.60 -5.65 22.95
N GLN A 835 12.77 -6.66 22.09
CA GLN A 835 13.05 -8.04 22.50
C GLN A 835 14.47 -8.49 22.16
N LEU A 836 15.08 -7.92 21.12
CA LEU A 836 16.54 -7.88 21.01
C LEU A 836 17.20 -7.26 22.25
N LEU A 837 16.52 -6.27 22.87
CA LEU A 837 16.90 -5.68 24.16
C LEU A 837 16.56 -6.54 25.40
N GLY A 838 16.13 -7.80 25.22
CA GLY A 838 15.85 -8.77 26.28
C GLY A 838 14.36 -8.91 26.68
N GLY A 839 13.47 -8.08 26.13
CA GLY A 839 12.03 -8.16 26.34
C GLY A 839 11.58 -7.75 27.76
N PRO A 840 10.29 -7.98 28.11
CA PRO A 840 9.72 -7.59 29.40
C PRO A 840 10.57 -8.02 30.61
N GLY A 841 10.91 -7.06 31.46
CA GLY A 841 11.73 -7.22 32.66
C GLY A 841 13.24 -7.00 32.45
N ALA A 842 13.74 -6.89 31.22
CA ALA A 842 15.15 -6.61 30.95
C ALA A 842 15.52 -5.16 31.34
N VAL A 843 16.75 -4.98 31.84
CA VAL A 843 17.31 -3.65 32.15
C VAL A 843 18.17 -3.20 30.96
N VAL A 844 17.87 -2.03 30.41
CA VAL A 844 18.61 -1.43 29.30
C VAL A 844 19.57 -0.36 29.86
N PRO A 845 20.83 -0.29 29.41
CA PRO A 845 21.75 0.78 29.79
C PRO A 845 21.16 2.18 29.56
N ASP A 846 21.42 3.10 30.48
CA ASP A 846 20.94 4.50 30.47
C ASP A 846 19.41 4.67 30.39
N VAL A 847 18.66 3.63 30.80
CA VAL A 847 17.20 3.67 30.99
C VAL A 847 16.90 3.41 32.48
N PRO A 848 16.15 4.30 33.16
CA PRO A 848 15.90 4.20 34.62
C PRO A 848 14.85 3.16 35.01
N TYR A 849 14.19 2.52 34.04
CA TYR A 849 13.15 1.52 34.22
C TYR A 849 13.45 0.28 33.37
N PRO A 850 13.09 -0.94 33.83
CA PRO A 850 13.14 -2.12 32.97
C PRO A 850 12.13 -2.00 31.82
N ILE A 851 12.32 -2.78 30.77
CA ILE A 851 11.33 -2.90 29.68
C ILE A 851 10.01 -3.39 30.29
N PRO A 852 8.90 -2.64 30.12
CA PRO A 852 7.63 -2.97 30.75
C PRO A 852 6.92 -4.11 30.01
N ALA A 853 5.69 -4.44 30.42
CA ALA A 853 4.89 -5.41 29.67
C ALA A 853 4.59 -4.89 28.26
N LEU A 854 4.59 -5.80 27.27
CA LEU A 854 4.25 -5.47 25.88
C LEU A 854 2.83 -5.95 25.58
N GLU A 855 2.04 -5.05 25.01
CA GLU A 855 0.67 -5.25 24.56
C GLU A 855 0.61 -4.96 23.06
N GLY A 856 -0.06 -5.78 22.28
CA GLY A 856 -0.18 -5.60 20.84
C GLY A 856 -1.43 -4.83 20.46
N ASP A 857 -1.29 -3.98 19.45
CA ASP A 857 -2.38 -3.22 18.86
C ASP A 857 -2.92 -3.85 17.56
N PHE A 858 -4.10 -3.43 17.13
CA PHE A 858 -4.75 -3.88 15.88
C PHE A 858 -3.81 -3.75 14.66
N SER A 859 -2.93 -2.75 14.69
CA SER A 859 -1.93 -2.43 13.66
C SER A 859 -0.84 -3.51 13.48
N LEU A 860 -0.76 -4.50 14.38
CA LEU A 860 0.07 -5.70 14.18
C LEU A 860 -0.58 -6.75 13.25
N ASN A 861 -1.79 -6.49 12.72
CA ASN A 861 -2.43 -7.31 11.69
C ASN A 861 -2.74 -8.77 12.09
N ALA A 862 -3.14 -9.00 13.34
CA ALA A 862 -3.62 -10.31 13.79
C ALA A 862 -5.09 -10.51 13.39
N ALA A 863 -5.36 -11.48 12.51
CA ALA A 863 -6.69 -11.72 11.92
C ALA A 863 -7.23 -13.14 12.13
N ASN A 864 -6.42 -14.05 12.67
CA ASN A 864 -6.77 -15.47 12.87
C ASN A 864 -6.02 -16.05 14.08
N VAL A 865 -6.38 -17.27 14.47
CA VAL A 865 -5.81 -18.03 15.60
C VAL A 865 -4.31 -18.22 15.43
N LEU A 866 -3.79 -18.45 14.22
CA LEU A 866 -2.37 -18.70 13.98
C LEU A 866 -1.54 -17.43 14.20
N SER A 867 -1.87 -16.33 13.52
CA SER A 867 -1.23 -15.02 13.68
C SER A 867 -1.33 -14.49 15.12
N THR A 868 -2.49 -14.66 15.75
CA THR A 868 -2.71 -14.28 17.15
C THR A 868 -1.90 -15.15 18.12
N SER A 869 -1.86 -16.47 17.90
CA SER A 869 -1.08 -17.40 18.73
C SER A 869 0.42 -17.14 18.60
N LEU A 870 0.92 -16.87 17.39
CA LEU A 870 2.31 -16.48 17.14
C LEU A 870 2.72 -15.26 17.98
N LEU A 871 1.91 -14.20 17.98
CA LEU A 871 2.20 -12.97 18.74
C LEU A 871 2.04 -13.14 20.27
N LEU A 872 1.02 -13.89 20.73
CA LEU A 872 0.78 -14.13 22.16
C LEU A 872 1.72 -15.16 22.79
N ARG A 873 2.16 -16.19 22.05
CA ARG A 873 3.15 -17.19 22.52
C ARG A 873 4.56 -16.65 22.33
N GLY A 874 4.78 -16.01 21.19
CA GLY A 874 6.07 -15.55 20.73
C GLY A 874 6.91 -16.52 19.89
N GLY A 875 8.06 -16.01 19.40
CA GLY A 875 9.05 -16.70 18.60
C GLY A 875 9.73 -17.89 19.30
N GLY A 876 9.09 -19.05 19.22
CA GLY A 876 9.61 -20.35 19.66
C GLY A 876 9.56 -21.41 18.54
N ALA A 877 9.54 -21.01 17.27
CA ALA A 877 9.39 -21.92 16.13
C ALA A 877 10.68 -22.71 15.81
N ALA A 878 11.86 -22.09 15.96
CA ALA A 878 13.14 -22.70 15.60
C ALA A 878 13.54 -23.88 16.49
N ALA A 879 13.25 -23.82 17.80
CA ALA A 879 13.70 -24.81 18.78
C ALA A 879 13.02 -26.19 18.69
N THR A 880 11.95 -26.33 17.89
CA THR A 880 11.30 -27.62 17.62
C THR A 880 11.58 -28.14 16.21
N ALA A 881 11.74 -27.27 15.21
CA ALA A 881 12.04 -27.67 13.84
C ALA A 881 13.52 -28.05 13.66
N ALA A 882 14.46 -27.29 14.23
CA ALA A 882 15.89 -27.57 14.11
C ALA A 882 16.28 -28.93 14.72
N THR A 883 15.65 -29.31 15.82
CA THR A 883 15.89 -30.58 16.53
C THR A 883 15.39 -31.80 15.74
N ALA A 884 14.32 -31.64 14.96
CA ALA A 884 13.80 -32.66 14.05
C ALA A 884 14.62 -32.75 12.74
N ALA A 885 15.02 -31.61 12.18
CA ALA A 885 15.87 -31.57 10.98
C ALA A 885 17.29 -32.11 11.26
N ALA A 886 17.88 -31.82 12.42
CA ALA A 886 19.19 -32.32 12.81
C ALA A 886 19.20 -33.84 13.08
N THR A 887 18.10 -34.41 13.59
CA THR A 887 17.96 -35.88 13.75
C THR A 887 17.74 -36.58 12.40
N ALA A 888 17.06 -35.96 11.44
CA ALA A 888 16.98 -36.47 10.07
C ALA A 888 18.34 -36.41 9.33
N ALA A 889 19.08 -35.30 9.44
CA ALA A 889 20.36 -35.12 8.75
C ALA A 889 21.49 -36.01 9.30
N SER A 890 21.53 -36.25 10.61
CA SER A 890 22.52 -37.13 11.25
C SER A 890 22.30 -38.62 10.97
N ALA A 891 21.07 -39.04 10.64
CA ALA A 891 20.78 -40.40 10.20
C ALA A 891 21.32 -40.70 8.77
N ALA A 892 21.52 -39.66 7.95
CA ALA A 892 21.90 -39.81 6.54
C ALA A 892 23.42 -39.81 6.26
N THR A 893 24.26 -39.53 7.25
CA THR A 893 25.72 -39.34 7.07
C THR A 893 26.60 -40.42 7.71
N ALA A 894 26.01 -41.49 8.26
CA ALA A 894 26.75 -42.59 8.89
C ALA A 894 27.17 -43.71 7.89
N ALA A 895 27.90 -43.37 6.82
CA ALA A 895 28.51 -44.36 5.93
C ALA A 895 29.79 -43.85 5.21
N ALA A 896 30.83 -44.70 5.24
CA ALA A 896 32.12 -44.61 4.53
C ALA A 896 33.23 -43.68 5.12
N PRO A 897 34.53 -44.01 4.93
CA PRO A 897 35.55 -43.79 5.96
C PRO A 897 36.64 -42.73 5.66
N ALA A 898 37.48 -42.47 6.65
CA ALA A 898 38.48 -41.40 6.67
C ALA A 898 39.86 -41.74 6.06
N SER A 899 40.44 -40.74 5.39
CA SER A 899 41.87 -40.51 5.13
C SER A 899 42.05 -39.07 4.63
N GLY A 900 43.06 -38.26 4.97
CA GLY A 900 44.18 -38.41 5.90
C GLY A 900 45.21 -37.29 5.65
N THR A 901 45.69 -36.64 6.72
CA THR A 901 46.91 -35.77 6.82
C THR A 901 47.10 -34.55 5.89
N GLY A 902 47.36 -33.38 6.48
CA GLY A 902 47.92 -32.19 5.81
C GLY A 902 48.03 -30.98 6.74
N THR A 903 49.25 -30.48 7.00
CA THR A 903 49.58 -29.50 8.08
C THR A 903 50.17 -28.18 7.56
N GLY A 904 49.88 -27.06 8.26
CA GLY A 904 50.62 -25.78 8.19
C GLY A 904 49.69 -24.57 8.48
N THR A 905 49.78 -23.86 9.62
CA THR A 905 50.75 -22.80 10.02
C THR A 905 50.85 -21.61 9.04
N SER A 906 50.84 -20.33 9.43
CA SER A 906 50.49 -19.58 10.67
C SER A 906 50.85 -18.09 10.46
N SER A 907 50.02 -17.12 10.85
CA SER A 907 50.50 -15.74 11.16
C SER A 907 49.45 -14.85 11.86
N ASP A 908 49.73 -14.50 13.11
CA ASP A 908 49.17 -13.40 13.93
C ASP A 908 49.33 -12.01 13.27
N SER A 909 48.75 -10.86 13.68
CA SER A 909 47.84 -10.35 14.74
C SER A 909 47.56 -8.84 14.42
N PRO A 910 46.97 -7.97 15.27
CA PRO A 910 45.83 -8.08 16.20
C PRO A 910 44.78 -6.93 16.02
N GLY A 911 43.59 -6.99 16.63
CA GLY A 911 42.66 -5.82 16.63
C GLY A 911 41.30 -5.97 17.32
N SER A 912 41.26 -5.76 18.64
CA SER A 912 40.06 -5.47 19.48
C SER A 912 38.78 -6.29 19.26
N GLU A 913 38.59 -7.34 20.06
CA GLU A 913 37.29 -7.97 20.25
C GLU A 913 36.40 -7.16 21.21
N ILE A 914 35.22 -6.75 20.74
CA ILE A 914 34.05 -6.54 21.61
C ILE A 914 33.19 -7.78 21.42
N GLY A 915 33.11 -8.63 22.44
CA GLY A 915 32.52 -9.96 22.31
C GLY A 915 31.05 -9.94 21.89
N HIS A 916 30.76 -10.40 20.66
CA HIS A 916 29.41 -10.77 20.25
C HIS A 916 29.00 -12.11 20.90
N GLY A 917 28.69 -12.05 22.19
CA GLY A 917 28.05 -13.13 22.92
C GLY A 917 26.62 -13.33 22.44
N GLY A 918 26.45 -14.10 21.37
CA GLY A 918 25.17 -14.44 20.75
C GLY A 918 24.28 -15.33 21.63
N SER A 919 23.76 -14.79 22.73
CA SER A 919 22.58 -15.33 23.38
C SER A 919 21.38 -15.02 22.48
N ALA A 920 20.92 -16.01 21.72
CA ALA A 920 19.66 -15.90 20.98
C ALA A 920 18.55 -15.42 21.93
N ALA A 921 18.02 -14.21 21.67
CA ALA A 921 17.04 -13.60 22.55
C ALA A 921 15.79 -14.47 22.57
N VAL A 922 15.53 -15.14 23.70
CA VAL A 922 14.32 -15.95 23.87
C VAL A 922 13.13 -14.99 23.86
N TRP A 923 12.49 -14.91 22.70
CA TRP A 923 11.35 -14.05 22.47
C TRP A 923 10.26 -14.34 23.53
N ARG A 924 9.69 -13.27 24.09
CA ARG A 924 8.60 -13.32 25.07
C ARG A 924 7.28 -12.84 24.43
N GLY A 925 6.27 -13.69 24.37
CA GLY A 925 4.96 -13.34 23.80
C GLY A 925 4.29 -12.12 24.46
N LEU A 926 3.35 -11.51 23.73
CA LEU A 926 2.58 -10.37 24.22
C LEU A 926 1.70 -10.73 25.42
N SER A 927 1.57 -9.80 26.36
CA SER A 927 0.67 -9.95 27.52
C SER A 927 -0.81 -9.80 27.14
N ARG A 928 -1.10 -8.97 26.13
CA ARG A 928 -2.43 -8.67 25.60
C ARG A 928 -2.33 -8.37 24.10
N LEU A 929 -3.39 -8.58 23.34
CA LEU A 929 -3.47 -8.21 21.91
C LEU A 929 -4.88 -7.76 21.53
N ALA A 930 -4.99 -6.61 20.88
CA ALA A 930 -6.16 -6.21 20.12
C ALA A 930 -6.03 -6.77 18.67
N PRO A 931 -6.98 -7.57 18.16
CA PRO A 931 -6.99 -8.02 16.78
C PRO A 931 -7.20 -6.87 15.77
N THR A 932 -6.96 -7.14 14.47
CA THR A 932 -7.18 -6.15 13.40
C THR A 932 -8.63 -5.63 13.36
N HIS A 933 -8.83 -4.42 12.84
CA HIS A 933 -10.17 -3.89 12.58
C HIS A 933 -10.90 -4.61 11.45
N ASP A 934 -10.22 -5.31 10.52
CA ASP A 934 -10.88 -6.10 9.45
C ASP A 934 -11.76 -7.26 9.99
N LEU A 935 -11.77 -7.53 11.30
CA LEU A 935 -12.63 -8.55 11.92
C LEU A 935 -13.92 -7.95 12.47
N HIS A 936 -15.06 -8.47 12.01
CA HIS A 936 -16.36 -8.13 12.60
C HIS A 936 -16.63 -8.90 13.90
N ALA A 937 -17.64 -8.48 14.68
CA ALA A 937 -17.91 -9.02 16.02
C ALA A 937 -18.03 -10.56 16.07
N GLY A 938 -18.68 -11.17 15.06
CA GLY A 938 -18.75 -12.63 14.91
C GLY A 938 -17.38 -13.31 14.75
N GLN A 939 -16.48 -12.77 13.94
CA GLN A 939 -15.12 -13.31 13.74
C GLN A 939 -14.24 -13.09 14.96
N LEU A 940 -14.38 -11.94 15.64
CA LEU A 940 -13.74 -11.70 16.94
C LEU A 940 -14.15 -12.77 17.97
N ALA A 941 -15.42 -13.21 17.96
CA ALA A 941 -15.90 -14.30 18.81
C ALA A 941 -15.39 -15.69 18.36
N ALA A 942 -15.29 -15.96 17.06
CA ALA A 942 -14.70 -17.19 16.52
C ALA A 942 -13.22 -17.33 16.90
N LEU A 943 -12.43 -16.26 16.74
CA LEU A 943 -11.03 -16.15 17.17
C LEU A 943 -10.87 -16.46 18.67
N ALA A 944 -11.73 -15.88 19.51
CA ALA A 944 -11.75 -16.16 20.94
C ALA A 944 -12.09 -17.62 21.27
N ALA A 945 -12.94 -18.28 20.48
CA ALA A 945 -13.22 -19.71 20.66
C ALA A 945 -12.03 -20.59 20.25
N GLY A 946 -11.34 -20.23 19.17
CA GLY A 946 -10.16 -20.94 18.65
C GLY A 946 -8.93 -20.87 19.56
N LEU A 947 -8.72 -19.76 20.27
CA LEU A 947 -7.59 -19.57 21.20
C LEU A 947 -7.75 -20.23 22.57
N GLY A 948 -8.89 -20.89 22.84
CA GLY A 948 -9.11 -21.61 24.09
C GLY A 948 -8.84 -20.76 25.35
N PRO A 949 -8.00 -21.19 26.31
CA PRO A 949 -7.71 -20.42 27.52
C PRO A 949 -7.11 -19.03 27.26
N ARG A 950 -6.37 -18.84 26.15
CA ARG A 950 -5.68 -17.57 25.84
C ARG A 950 -6.58 -16.43 25.37
N ARG A 951 -7.85 -16.70 25.08
CA ARG A 951 -8.84 -15.65 24.76
C ARG A 951 -8.96 -14.55 25.82
N ALA A 952 -8.59 -14.84 27.07
CA ALA A 952 -8.51 -13.85 28.14
C ALA A 952 -7.47 -12.74 27.86
N GLN A 953 -6.47 -13.00 27.01
CA GLN A 953 -5.46 -12.01 26.57
C GLN A 953 -5.95 -11.12 25.42
N LEU A 954 -7.17 -11.34 24.90
CA LEU A 954 -7.72 -10.52 23.83
C LEU A 954 -8.36 -9.23 24.38
N GLU A 955 -8.21 -8.17 23.61
CA GLU A 955 -8.82 -6.87 23.84
C GLU A 955 -9.76 -6.50 22.69
N ALA A 956 -10.99 -6.10 22.99
CA ALA A 956 -11.95 -5.62 22.00
C ALA A 956 -12.04 -4.08 22.02
N ILE A 957 -11.81 -3.44 20.88
CA ILE A 957 -11.96 -1.98 20.73
C ILE A 957 -13.44 -1.70 20.42
N LEU A 958 -14.18 -1.19 21.40
CA LEU A 958 -15.63 -0.97 21.27
C LEU A 958 -15.94 0.42 20.73
N HIS A 959 -15.22 1.44 21.21
CA HIS A 959 -15.47 2.82 20.82
C HIS A 959 -14.23 3.41 20.19
N GLN A 960 -14.40 4.07 19.05
CA GLN A 960 -13.34 4.77 18.34
C GLN A 960 -13.92 5.56 17.17
N HIS A 961 -13.22 6.57 16.70
CA HIS A 961 -13.28 6.96 15.30
C HIS A 961 -12.23 6.14 14.53
N LEU A 962 -12.58 5.40 13.49
CA LEU A 962 -11.61 4.54 12.80
C LEU A 962 -10.51 5.38 12.10
N PRO A 963 -9.23 5.00 12.17
CA PRO A 963 -8.15 5.64 11.42
C PRO A 963 -8.21 5.23 9.93
N ILE A 964 -9.11 5.86 9.18
CA ILE A 964 -9.42 5.52 7.78
C ILE A 964 -8.23 5.69 6.81
N PHE A 965 -7.32 6.62 7.11
CA PHE A 965 -6.03 6.77 6.43
C PHE A 965 -4.90 7.02 7.44
N HIS A 966 -3.74 6.41 7.24
CA HIS A 966 -2.48 6.77 7.92
C HIS A 966 -1.40 6.94 6.84
N THR A 967 -0.76 8.09 6.76
CA THR A 967 -0.07 8.54 5.54
C THR A 967 1.25 9.27 5.83
N GLU A 968 2.27 9.11 4.98
CA GLU A 968 3.50 9.93 4.98
C GLU A 968 3.25 11.33 4.32
N HIS A 969 2.01 11.64 3.92
CA HIS A 969 1.64 12.94 3.34
C HIS A 969 1.11 13.90 4.41
N CYS A 970 1.94 14.86 4.81
CA CYS A 970 1.52 15.88 5.75
C CYS A 970 0.65 16.96 5.09
N VAL A 971 -0.66 16.88 5.34
CA VAL A 971 -1.67 17.85 4.86
C VAL A 971 -1.40 19.24 5.47
N PHE A 972 -1.02 19.29 6.75
CA PHE A 972 -0.61 20.53 7.43
C PHE A 972 0.53 21.22 6.69
N CYS A 973 1.65 20.52 6.47
CA CYS A 973 2.79 21.08 5.76
C CYS A 973 2.44 21.50 4.33
N ARG A 974 1.70 20.67 3.58
CA ARG A 974 1.35 20.94 2.17
C ARG A 974 0.47 22.17 1.98
N PHE A 975 -0.48 22.44 2.88
CA PHE A 975 -1.51 23.47 2.67
C PHE A 975 -1.44 24.65 3.66
N LEU A 976 -0.80 24.49 4.82
CA LEU A 976 -0.61 25.57 5.81
C LEU A 976 0.80 26.17 5.79
N SER A 977 1.74 25.63 5.00
CA SER A 977 3.13 26.08 4.97
C SER A 977 3.75 26.10 3.56
N SER A 978 4.86 26.81 3.41
CA SER A 978 5.75 26.77 2.25
C SER A 978 6.92 25.78 2.40
N GLY A 979 7.15 25.25 3.61
CA GLY A 979 8.18 24.24 3.87
C GLY A 979 7.85 22.86 3.27
N ASN A 980 8.82 21.94 3.27
CA ASN A 980 8.72 20.62 2.65
C ASN A 980 8.63 19.45 3.64
N SER A 981 8.97 19.68 4.91
CA SER A 981 9.15 18.65 5.94
C SER A 981 8.94 19.23 7.35
N TYR A 982 8.98 18.39 8.38
CA TYR A 982 9.01 18.82 9.79
C TYR A 982 10.16 19.77 10.14
N LYS A 983 11.23 19.86 9.32
CA LYS A 983 12.41 20.70 9.60
C LYS A 983 12.22 22.16 9.21
N ASP A 984 11.27 22.44 8.33
CA ASP A 984 11.10 23.73 7.67
C ASP A 984 9.64 24.17 7.52
N CYS A 985 8.66 23.36 7.97
CA CYS A 985 7.24 23.69 7.86
C CYS A 985 6.74 24.74 8.87
N GLY A 986 7.47 25.00 9.96
CA GLY A 986 7.01 25.90 11.04
C GLY A 986 5.94 25.30 11.95
N HIS A 987 5.79 23.97 11.95
CA HIS A 987 4.93 23.19 12.85
C HIS A 987 3.46 23.66 12.98
N PRO A 988 2.73 23.95 11.89
CA PRO A 988 1.33 24.41 11.98
C PRO A 988 0.35 23.37 12.55
N CYS A 989 0.76 22.13 12.78
CA CYS A 989 -0.03 21.13 13.52
C CYS A 989 -0.09 21.41 15.03
N GLU A 990 0.93 22.06 15.61
CA GLU A 990 0.97 22.41 17.04
C GLU A 990 0.01 23.56 17.39
N SER A 991 -0.45 24.33 16.40
CA SER A 991 -1.27 25.54 16.60
C SER A 991 -2.64 25.53 15.91
N HIS A 992 -2.90 24.58 15.00
CA HIS A 992 -4.15 24.53 14.23
C HIS A 992 -4.79 23.14 14.27
N ARG A 993 -6.12 23.12 14.33
CA ARG A 993 -6.93 21.91 14.19
C ARG A 993 -7.40 21.76 12.76
N LEU A 994 -7.23 20.57 12.20
CA LEU A 994 -7.45 20.32 10.77
C LEU A 994 -8.49 19.22 10.56
N HIS A 995 -9.47 19.49 9.71
CA HIS A 995 -10.43 18.48 9.25
C HIS A 995 -10.47 18.45 7.72
N LEU A 996 -10.73 17.28 7.15
CA LEU A 996 -11.07 17.10 5.74
C LEU A 996 -12.58 16.87 5.64
N ARG A 997 -13.30 17.79 4.99
CA ARG A 997 -14.73 17.63 4.73
C ARG A 997 -14.94 16.82 3.46
N ASP A 998 -15.66 15.70 3.55
CA ASP A 998 -16.01 14.91 2.37
C ASP A 998 -17.21 15.49 1.60
N ASN A 999 -17.56 14.86 0.48
CA ASN A 999 -18.74 15.23 -0.32
C ASN A 999 -20.09 14.96 0.38
N GLY A 1000 -20.12 14.17 1.45
CA GLY A 1000 -21.28 13.99 2.32
C GLY A 1000 -21.43 15.09 3.37
N GLY A 1001 -20.45 15.99 3.50
CA GLY A 1001 -20.40 17.04 4.52
C GLY A 1001 -19.82 16.56 5.86
N ALA A 1002 -19.25 15.36 5.93
CA ALA A 1002 -18.68 14.78 7.13
C ALA A 1002 -17.24 15.28 7.36
N ASP A 1003 -16.92 15.67 8.61
CA ASP A 1003 -15.64 16.30 8.96
C ASP A 1003 -14.66 15.28 9.55
N HIS A 1004 -13.64 14.93 8.78
CA HIS A 1004 -12.63 13.94 9.17
C HIS A 1004 -11.45 14.61 9.88
N LEU A 1005 -11.32 14.44 11.19
CA LEU A 1005 -10.18 14.95 11.96
C LEU A 1005 -8.86 14.41 11.40
N VAL A 1006 -7.89 15.31 11.23
CA VAL A 1006 -6.53 14.99 10.81
C VAL A 1006 -5.56 15.35 11.93
N LEU A 1007 -4.80 14.36 12.40
CA LEU A 1007 -3.71 14.55 13.37
C LEU A 1007 -2.37 14.19 12.74
N ALA A 1008 -1.31 14.92 13.09
CA ALA A 1008 0.07 14.58 12.72
C ALA A 1008 0.78 13.86 13.88
N ASP A 1009 1.79 13.05 13.56
CA ASP A 1009 2.79 12.58 14.53
C ASP A 1009 4.14 13.28 14.35
N MET A 1010 5.08 12.99 15.25
CA MET A 1010 6.45 13.57 15.25
C MET A 1010 7.27 13.38 13.96
N GLY A 1011 6.88 12.47 13.06
CA GLY A 1011 7.48 12.31 11.74
C GLY A 1011 6.74 13.08 10.63
N CYS A 1012 5.79 13.96 10.98
CA CYS A 1012 4.80 14.54 10.08
C CYS A 1012 3.94 13.49 9.35
N ARG A 1013 3.76 12.30 9.92
CA ARG A 1013 2.82 11.29 9.38
C ARG A 1013 1.41 11.64 9.83
N ASN A 1014 0.49 11.77 8.87
CA ASN A 1014 -0.89 12.17 9.14
C ASN A 1014 -1.80 10.95 9.30
N THR A 1015 -2.58 10.92 10.38
CA THR A 1015 -3.73 10.02 10.55
C THR A 1015 -5.01 10.81 10.32
N VAL A 1016 -5.86 10.33 9.42
CA VAL A 1016 -7.21 10.84 9.17
C VAL A 1016 -8.20 9.87 9.80
N PHE A 1017 -9.10 10.40 10.63
CA PHE A 1017 -10.10 9.61 11.37
C PHE A 1017 -11.49 9.73 10.72
N ASN A 1018 -12.30 8.68 10.87
CA ASN A 1018 -13.70 8.70 10.40
C ASN A 1018 -14.49 9.77 11.18
N ALA A 1019 -15.35 10.54 10.51
CA ALA A 1019 -16.17 11.56 11.19
C ALA A 1019 -17.17 10.92 12.17
N LYS A 1020 -17.69 9.74 11.82
CA LYS A 1020 -18.58 8.94 12.67
C LYS A 1020 -17.79 8.04 13.61
N ALA A 1021 -18.24 8.01 14.86
CA ALA A 1021 -17.74 7.06 15.84
C ALA A 1021 -18.33 5.66 15.59
N GLN A 1022 -17.50 4.64 15.73
CA GLN A 1022 -17.90 3.25 15.90
C GLN A 1022 -18.32 3.00 17.36
N SER A 1023 -19.36 2.20 17.57
CA SER A 1023 -19.77 1.70 18.88
C SER A 1023 -20.04 0.20 18.89
N GLY A 1024 -19.36 -0.49 19.81
CA GLY A 1024 -19.59 -1.88 20.16
C GLY A 1024 -20.72 -2.10 21.17
N ALA A 1025 -21.59 -1.10 21.42
CA ALA A 1025 -22.61 -1.18 22.48
C ALA A 1025 -23.52 -2.41 22.37
N PHE A 1026 -23.93 -2.79 21.15
CA PHE A 1026 -24.74 -4.00 20.94
C PHE A 1026 -23.92 -5.30 21.02
N TYR A 1027 -22.62 -5.28 20.69
CA TYR A 1027 -21.78 -6.47 20.59
C TYR A 1027 -21.02 -6.82 21.87
N VAL A 1028 -20.82 -5.87 22.78
CA VAL A 1028 -19.94 -6.02 23.95
C VAL A 1028 -20.30 -7.22 24.83
N ARG A 1029 -21.59 -7.51 25.03
CA ARG A 1029 -22.02 -8.66 25.84
C ARG A 1029 -21.64 -9.98 25.21
N ASP A 1030 -21.70 -10.09 23.88
CA ASP A 1030 -21.38 -11.32 23.17
C ASP A 1030 -19.87 -11.55 23.04
N LEU A 1031 -19.09 -10.47 22.91
CA LEU A 1031 -17.62 -10.53 23.02
C LEU A 1031 -17.18 -10.98 24.43
N ILE A 1032 -17.82 -10.46 25.49
CA ILE A 1032 -17.56 -10.93 26.87
C ILE A 1032 -17.93 -12.41 27.04
N LYS A 1033 -19.08 -12.86 26.49
CA LYS A 1033 -19.46 -14.30 26.49
C LYS A 1033 -18.45 -15.17 25.72
N ALA A 1034 -17.93 -14.69 24.59
CA ALA A 1034 -16.92 -15.38 23.79
C ALA A 1034 -15.59 -15.53 24.54
N GLY A 1035 -15.31 -14.63 25.49
CA GLY A 1035 -14.22 -14.76 26.47
C GLY A 1035 -13.30 -13.54 26.57
N TYR A 1036 -13.62 -12.43 25.92
CA TYR A 1036 -12.86 -11.18 26.07
C TYR A 1036 -12.94 -10.67 27.51
N ARG A 1037 -11.77 -10.41 28.10
CA ARG A 1037 -11.63 -9.88 29.47
C ARG A 1037 -11.24 -8.42 29.51
N THR A 1038 -10.90 -7.83 28.37
CA THR A 1038 -10.67 -6.39 28.25
C THR A 1038 -11.47 -5.81 27.10
N VAL A 1039 -12.04 -4.63 27.36
CA VAL A 1039 -12.58 -3.74 26.34
C VAL A 1039 -11.87 -2.38 26.37
N ARG A 1040 -11.58 -1.83 25.19
CA ARG A 1040 -10.94 -0.53 25.02
C ARG A 1040 -11.92 0.49 24.44
N ILE A 1041 -11.91 1.67 25.03
CA ILE A 1041 -12.63 2.87 24.60
C ILE A 1041 -11.58 3.86 24.12
N GLU A 1042 -11.56 4.21 22.84
CA GLU A 1042 -10.64 5.19 22.29
C GLU A 1042 -11.31 6.54 22.07
N LEU A 1043 -10.70 7.58 22.63
CA LEU A 1043 -11.07 8.96 22.40
C LEU A 1043 -10.20 9.52 21.28
N VAL A 1044 -10.83 10.16 20.31
CA VAL A 1044 -10.20 10.86 19.18
C VAL A 1044 -10.55 12.33 19.25
N ASP A 1045 -11.82 12.68 19.05
CA ASP A 1045 -12.31 14.07 19.01
C ASP A 1045 -13.33 14.39 20.12
N GLU A 1046 -13.65 13.41 20.97
CA GLU A 1046 -14.56 13.53 22.09
C GLU A 1046 -14.03 14.55 23.11
N GLN A 1047 -14.85 15.56 23.37
CA GLN A 1047 -14.52 16.66 24.27
C GLN A 1047 -14.50 16.17 25.74
N PRO A 1048 -13.66 16.75 26.62
CA PRO A 1048 -13.42 16.25 27.97
C PRO A 1048 -14.66 16.04 28.83
N GLN A 1049 -15.69 16.88 28.69
CA GLN A 1049 -16.95 16.78 29.43
C GLN A 1049 -17.76 15.50 29.12
N TYR A 1050 -17.54 14.87 27.96
CA TYR A 1050 -18.24 13.64 27.57
C TYR A 1050 -17.52 12.36 27.99
N VAL A 1051 -16.24 12.44 28.38
CA VAL A 1051 -15.40 11.26 28.70
C VAL A 1051 -15.97 10.44 29.85
N ALA A 1052 -16.30 11.06 30.99
CA ALA A 1052 -16.86 10.34 32.13
C ALA A 1052 -18.27 9.77 31.85
N PRO A 1053 -19.24 10.53 31.29
CA PRO A 1053 -20.53 9.98 30.85
C PRO A 1053 -20.42 8.81 29.87
N LEU A 1054 -19.45 8.85 28.95
CA LEU A 1054 -19.21 7.81 27.96
C LEU A 1054 -18.70 6.52 28.62
N LEU A 1055 -17.73 6.63 29.52
CA LEU A 1055 -17.17 5.49 30.27
C LEU A 1055 -18.20 4.83 31.19
N GLU A 1056 -18.99 5.62 31.93
CA GLU A 1056 -20.11 5.08 32.72
C GLU A 1056 -21.17 4.44 31.81
N GLY A 1057 -21.45 5.03 30.65
CA GLY A 1057 -22.37 4.48 29.66
C GLY A 1057 -22.00 3.06 29.20
N TYR A 1058 -20.75 2.83 28.81
CA TYR A 1058 -20.27 1.49 28.45
C TYR A 1058 -20.26 0.53 29.64
N ARG A 1059 -19.84 1.00 30.83
CA ARG A 1059 -19.88 0.20 32.06
C ARG A 1059 -21.30 -0.23 32.41
N ASP A 1060 -22.29 0.63 32.26
CA ASP A 1060 -23.69 0.31 32.54
C ASP A 1060 -24.26 -0.70 31.54
N VAL A 1061 -23.88 -0.64 30.27
CA VAL A 1061 -24.27 -1.66 29.28
C VAL A 1061 -23.66 -3.03 29.62
N ILE A 1062 -22.40 -3.06 30.05
CA ILE A 1062 -21.69 -4.27 30.49
C ILE A 1062 -22.31 -4.87 31.75
N LEU A 1063 -22.61 -4.03 32.76
CA LEU A 1063 -23.20 -4.44 34.03
C LEU A 1063 -24.72 -4.69 33.97
N GLY A 1064 -25.36 -4.49 32.82
CA GLY A 1064 -26.81 -4.69 32.67
C GLY A 1064 -27.68 -3.56 33.21
N ARG A 1065 -27.09 -2.41 33.59
CA ARG A 1065 -27.78 -1.25 34.17
C ARG A 1065 -28.39 -0.30 33.13
N ARG A 1066 -27.90 -0.34 31.88
CA ARG A 1066 -28.40 0.46 30.75
C ARG A 1066 -28.62 -0.43 29.52
N GLY A 1067 -29.61 -0.10 28.68
CA GLY A 1067 -29.82 -0.76 27.40
C GLY A 1067 -28.77 -0.32 26.37
N PRO A 1068 -28.26 -1.21 25.49
CA PRO A 1068 -27.28 -0.84 24.47
C PRO A 1068 -27.83 0.24 23.51
N GLY A 1069 -29.12 0.18 23.17
CA GLY A 1069 -29.80 1.20 22.38
C GLY A 1069 -29.90 2.58 23.05
N ASP A 1070 -29.87 2.65 24.39
CA ASP A 1070 -29.85 3.94 25.10
C ASP A 1070 -28.48 4.59 25.06
N LEU A 1071 -27.42 3.76 25.12
CA LEU A 1071 -26.04 4.23 24.93
C LEU A 1071 -25.86 4.69 23.47
N TRP A 1072 -26.29 3.87 22.51
CA TRP A 1072 -26.21 4.17 21.09
C TRP A 1072 -26.90 5.49 20.72
N ARG A 1073 -28.15 5.69 21.12
CA ARG A 1073 -28.89 6.94 20.84
C ARG A 1073 -28.18 8.16 21.40
N TRP A 1074 -27.60 8.06 22.60
CA TRP A 1074 -26.83 9.15 23.20
C TRP A 1074 -25.50 9.40 22.49
N LEU A 1075 -24.74 8.36 22.15
CA LEU A 1075 -23.50 8.49 21.36
C LEU A 1075 -23.77 9.18 20.01
N GLY A 1076 -24.90 8.85 19.37
CA GLY A 1076 -25.33 9.49 18.13
C GLY A 1076 -25.71 10.98 18.25
N THR A 1077 -25.77 11.55 19.46
CA THR A 1077 -25.98 12.99 19.71
C THR A 1077 -24.71 13.74 20.09
N LEU A 1078 -23.58 13.05 20.25
CA LEU A 1078 -22.34 13.71 20.62
C LEU A 1078 -21.81 14.55 19.45
N PRO A 1079 -21.48 15.84 19.68
CA PRO A 1079 -20.83 16.64 18.68
C PRO A 1079 -19.35 16.27 18.58
N ASP A 1080 -18.81 16.40 17.37
CA ASP A 1080 -17.38 16.57 17.16
C ASP A 1080 -16.89 17.88 17.81
N ALA A 1081 -15.61 18.17 17.70
CA ALA A 1081 -15.03 19.36 18.32
C ALA A 1081 -15.20 20.65 17.51
N ASN A 1082 -15.82 20.59 16.33
CA ASN A 1082 -16.36 21.76 15.60
C ASN A 1082 -17.84 22.02 15.97
N GLY A 1083 -18.46 21.14 16.76
CA GLY A 1083 -19.87 21.21 17.15
C GLY A 1083 -20.84 20.45 16.22
N ALA A 1084 -20.34 19.73 15.21
CA ALA A 1084 -21.16 19.00 14.25
C ALA A 1084 -21.46 17.58 14.75
N VAL A 1085 -22.71 17.11 14.57
CA VAL A 1085 -23.14 15.78 15.00
C VAL A 1085 -23.20 14.85 13.78
N HIS A 1086 -22.24 13.93 13.68
CA HIS A 1086 -22.14 12.97 12.56
C HIS A 1086 -22.90 11.65 12.82
N GLY A 1087 -23.30 11.40 14.07
CA GLY A 1087 -23.93 10.16 14.50
C GLY A 1087 -22.93 9.06 14.87
N VAL A 1088 -23.46 7.87 15.16
CA VAL A 1088 -22.69 6.68 15.56
C VAL A 1088 -23.12 5.48 14.70
N ASP A 1089 -22.17 4.62 14.36
CA ASP A 1089 -22.41 3.36 13.64
C ASP A 1089 -21.66 2.19 14.28
N ALA A 1090 -21.76 1.00 13.70
CA ALA A 1090 -21.08 -0.20 14.20
C ALA A 1090 -19.67 -0.36 13.58
N GLY A 1091 -19.29 0.50 12.63
CA GLY A 1091 -18.06 0.44 11.87
C GLY A 1091 -17.75 -0.97 11.38
N SER A 1092 -16.53 -1.44 11.66
CA SER A 1092 -16.08 -2.77 11.25
C SER A 1092 -16.65 -3.91 12.10
N LEU A 1093 -17.30 -3.64 13.24
CA LEU A 1093 -17.92 -4.69 14.07
C LEU A 1093 -19.17 -5.31 13.42
N GLN A 1094 -19.75 -4.65 12.41
CA GLN A 1094 -20.95 -5.11 11.70
C GLN A 1094 -20.61 -6.17 10.64
N SER A 1095 -21.34 -7.28 10.63
CA SER A 1095 -21.25 -8.23 9.52
C SER A 1095 -22.12 -7.76 8.34
N PHE A 1096 -21.51 -7.61 7.16
CA PHE A 1096 -22.20 -7.18 5.95
C PHE A 1096 -23.01 -8.29 5.25
N VAL A 1097 -22.90 -9.54 5.71
CA VAL A 1097 -23.67 -10.68 5.17
C VAL A 1097 -25.18 -10.52 5.46
N LEU A 1098 -25.52 -9.89 6.59
CA LEU A 1098 -26.89 -9.65 7.08
C LEU A 1098 -27.64 -8.48 6.38
N ILE A 1099 -27.09 -7.88 5.33
CA ILE A 1099 -27.70 -6.75 4.59
C ILE A 1099 -28.20 -7.18 3.19
N LEU A 1100 -27.88 -8.41 2.76
CA LEU A 1100 -28.29 -8.97 1.45
C LEU A 1100 -29.28 -10.15 1.58
N THR A 1101 -29.71 -10.46 2.80
CA THR A 1101 -30.81 -11.36 3.16
C THR A 1101 -31.96 -10.53 3.74
#